data_AF-A0A1U7T234-F1
#
_entry.id   AF-A0A1U7T234-F1
#
_cell.length_a   1.000
_cell.length_b   1.000
_cell.length_c   1.000
_cell.angle_alpha   90.00
_cell.angle_beta   90.00
_cell.angle_gamma   90.00
#
_symmetry.space_group_name_H-M   'P 1'
#
loop_
_entity.id
_entity.type
_entity.pdbx_description
1 polymer ?
#
loop_
_entity_poly.entity_id
_entity_poly.type
_entity_poly.pdbx_seq_one_letter_code
_entity_poly.pdbx_strand_id
1 'polypeptide(L)'
;HDLRQQMTALQSQLQQVQLERTTLTSKLKASQAEISSLQNVRQWYQQQLALAQEARVRLQGEMAHIQVGQMTQAGILEHLKLENVSLSHQLTETQHRSIKEKERIAVQLQSIEADMLDQEAAFVQIQEAKTMVEEDLQRRLGEFEDERERLQKMADMAASLEQQLEQVKLTLHQRDQQLEALQQEHLDLMKQLTSTQETLQAREQSLDNLQTHYDELQARLGELQGEAASREDTIRFLQNEKIVLEVALQAARSSKEEFDRGAKRLEEGSEETSGILEKLREELAIKSSQVEHLQQETATLKKQTQKIKEQLLQQKVMVEAYRRDATSKDQLISELKATKKRLDSEMKELRQEVIKLQGEKRATEAEHSRLQREASQVHQQMADLEAHLHSVQKERDEMETHLQSLQFDQKQMVALTEANKALKKQIEELQQEARKTITEQKQKMKRLGSDLNSAQKEMKTKHKAYENAVGILSRRLQEALAAKEAADVELSQLRAQSGSSGSDPALHERIQALEGELQTVGHSKVLLEKELQEVIALTSQELEESREKVLELEDELQESRGFRRKIKRLEDSNKKLSLELEHEKGKLTGLGQSNAALREHNSILETALAKREADLVQLNLQVQAVLQRKEEEDRQMKQLVQALQASLETEKEKVNSLKEQVAAARVEAGHNRRHFKAASLELSEVKKELQAKEHLVQKLQAEADGLQMLEGTHSQEVAQFQAELAEAQTQLQLLQKQLDEQLSKQPVESQEMENLKWEVDQKEREIQSLKQQLDLSEQQGKKELEGIQQLLQNIKSELEMAQEDLSMTQRDKFVLQAKVSDLKNNMKTLLQQNQQLKLDLRRGAAKTRKEPKGEASSSSPATPIKIPDCPVPASLLEELLRPPPAVSKEPLRNLNSCLQQLKQEMDSLQRQMEEHTITVHESLSSWTQVEGHLSDPAPGIPVPPGNHANPQGDTQKHGQSTASEEGLGQ
;
A
#
# COMPACT_ATOMS: atom_id res chain seq x y z
N HIS A 1 186.86 -20.33 62.97
CA HIS A 1 185.89 -19.57 63.80
C HIS A 1 184.52 -19.57 63.09
N ASP A 2 184.50 -19.09 61.85
CA ASP A 2 183.80 -19.51 60.63
C ASP A 2 182.49 -20.30 60.79
N LEU A 3 182.53 -21.57 61.24
CA LEU A 3 181.34 -22.40 61.43
C LEU A 3 180.26 -21.75 62.31
N ARG A 4 180.65 -20.92 63.31
CA ARG A 4 179.69 -20.16 64.11
C ARG A 4 179.08 -18.98 63.32
N GLN A 5 179.87 -18.28 62.50
CA GLN A 5 179.37 -17.19 61.65
C GLN A 5 178.46 -17.72 60.53
N GLN A 6 178.79 -18.87 59.93
CA GLN A 6 177.91 -19.53 58.95
C GLN A 6 176.59 -19.97 59.58
N MET A 7 176.63 -20.52 60.81
CA MET A 7 175.42 -20.89 61.54
C MET A 7 174.55 -19.68 61.86
N THR A 8 175.12 -18.55 62.33
CA THR A 8 174.34 -17.33 62.59
C THR A 8 173.81 -16.68 61.32
N ALA A 9 174.53 -16.76 60.19
CA ALA A 9 174.05 -16.27 58.90
C ALA A 9 172.90 -17.13 58.33
N LEU A 10 172.97 -18.45 58.45
CA LEU A 10 171.86 -19.34 58.11
C LEU A 10 170.67 -19.16 59.05
N GLN A 11 170.91 -18.88 60.33
CA GLN A 11 169.85 -18.62 61.31
C GLN A 11 169.14 -17.29 61.03
N SER A 12 169.87 -16.23 60.67
CA SER A 12 169.24 -14.95 60.27
C SER A 12 168.53 -15.05 58.93
N GLN A 13 169.07 -15.78 57.94
CA GLN A 13 168.36 -16.09 56.69
C GLN A 13 167.09 -16.92 56.93
N LEU A 14 167.12 -17.89 57.85
CA LEU A 14 165.92 -18.66 58.21
C LEU A 14 164.87 -17.78 58.90
N GLN A 15 165.28 -16.86 59.78
CA GLN A 15 164.38 -15.89 60.41
C GLN A 15 163.81 -14.89 59.39
N GLN A 16 164.63 -14.40 58.46
CA GLN A 16 164.22 -13.55 57.33
C GLN A 16 163.15 -14.25 56.49
N VAL A 17 163.40 -15.48 56.03
CA VAL A 17 162.46 -16.27 55.23
C VAL A 17 161.19 -16.64 56.02
N GLN A 18 161.29 -16.86 57.34
CA GLN A 18 160.11 -17.05 58.20
C GLN A 18 159.26 -15.77 58.29
N LEU A 19 159.88 -14.60 58.42
CA LEU A 19 159.19 -13.30 58.49
C LEU A 19 158.60 -12.86 57.15
N GLU A 20 159.28 -13.15 56.04
CA GLU A 20 158.75 -12.99 54.68
C GLU A 20 157.58 -13.96 54.44
N ARG A 21 157.70 -15.22 54.86
CA ARG A 21 156.61 -16.20 54.78
C ARG A 21 155.40 -15.79 55.60
N THR A 22 155.55 -15.29 56.82
CA THR A 22 154.39 -14.81 57.61
C THR A 22 153.78 -13.54 57.00
N THR A 23 154.59 -12.64 56.45
CA THR A 23 154.13 -11.42 55.74
C THR A 23 153.41 -11.73 54.43
N LEU A 24 153.87 -12.72 53.66
CA LEU A 24 153.17 -13.20 52.46
C LEU A 24 151.89 -13.97 52.84
N THR A 25 151.91 -14.73 53.94
CA THR A 25 150.72 -15.43 54.46
C THR A 25 149.67 -14.45 54.98
N SER A 26 150.06 -13.34 55.62
CA SER A 26 149.12 -12.30 56.07
C SER A 26 148.55 -11.51 54.89
N LYS A 27 149.37 -11.15 53.90
CA LYS A 27 148.91 -10.55 52.63
C LYS A 27 147.94 -11.47 51.88
N LEU A 28 148.23 -12.76 51.76
CA LEU A 28 147.35 -13.74 51.12
C LEU A 28 146.00 -13.86 51.87
N LYS A 29 146.02 -13.85 53.21
CA LYS A 29 144.80 -13.83 54.03
C LYS A 29 144.00 -12.53 53.86
N ALA A 30 144.68 -11.38 53.75
CA ALA A 30 144.03 -10.10 53.48
C ALA A 30 143.35 -10.10 52.11
N SER A 31 144.07 -10.48 51.03
CA SER A 31 143.47 -10.58 49.69
C SER A 31 142.35 -11.62 49.62
N GLN A 32 142.43 -12.72 50.38
CA GLN A 32 141.34 -13.70 50.46
C GLN A 32 140.08 -13.13 51.15
N ALA A 33 140.26 -12.30 52.19
CA ALA A 33 139.17 -11.61 52.86
C ALA A 33 138.57 -10.48 52.00
N GLU A 34 139.39 -9.75 51.25
CA GLU A 34 138.95 -8.77 50.24
C GLU A 34 138.15 -9.45 49.12
N ILE A 35 138.63 -10.59 48.60
CA ILE A 35 137.92 -11.39 47.59
C ILE A 35 136.57 -11.88 48.15
N SER A 36 136.51 -12.40 49.39
CA SER A 36 135.24 -12.82 49.97
C SER A 36 134.29 -11.64 50.25
N SER A 37 134.83 -10.48 50.64
CA SER A 37 134.05 -9.24 50.79
C SER A 37 133.46 -8.80 49.46
N LEU A 38 134.26 -8.77 48.39
CA LEU A 38 133.80 -8.44 47.04
C LEU A 38 132.81 -9.48 46.47
N GLN A 39 132.95 -10.76 46.82
CA GLN A 39 131.96 -11.79 46.49
C GLN A 39 130.63 -11.55 47.21
N ASN A 40 130.64 -11.23 48.50
CA ASN A 40 129.44 -10.90 49.28
C ASN A 40 128.76 -9.63 48.73
N VAL A 41 129.53 -8.58 48.43
CA VAL A 41 129.04 -7.33 47.81
C VAL A 41 128.46 -7.59 46.42
N ARG A 42 129.10 -8.42 45.59
CA ARG A 42 128.56 -8.85 44.29
C ARG A 42 127.23 -9.58 44.45
N GLN A 43 127.13 -10.54 45.39
CA GLN A 43 125.89 -11.27 45.66
C GLN A 43 124.77 -10.31 46.10
N TRP A 44 125.07 -9.35 46.98
CA TRP A 44 124.13 -8.33 47.42
C TRP A 44 123.64 -7.45 46.26
N TYR A 45 124.52 -6.98 45.37
CA TYR A 45 124.12 -6.24 44.17
C TYR A 45 123.30 -7.10 43.19
N GLN A 46 123.63 -8.39 43.03
CA GLN A 46 122.82 -9.30 42.19
C GLN A 46 121.42 -9.51 42.79
N GLN A 47 121.31 -9.63 44.12
CA GLN A 47 120.03 -9.75 44.82
C GLN A 47 119.19 -8.46 44.70
N GLN A 48 119.80 -7.28 44.87
CA GLN A 48 119.09 -6.01 44.68
C GLN A 48 118.68 -5.77 43.23
N LEU A 49 119.49 -6.17 42.25
CA LEU A 49 119.10 -6.11 40.84
C LEU A 49 117.90 -7.02 40.54
N ALA A 50 117.86 -8.23 41.11
CA ALA A 50 116.71 -9.13 40.98
C ALA A 50 115.44 -8.52 41.61
N LEU A 51 115.52 -8.01 42.85
CA LEU A 51 114.39 -7.35 43.52
C LEU A 51 113.87 -6.13 42.74
N ALA A 52 114.77 -5.32 42.16
CA ALA A 52 114.40 -4.18 41.32
C ALA A 52 113.75 -4.61 39.99
N GLN A 53 114.20 -5.72 39.39
CA GLN A 53 113.60 -6.31 38.19
C GLN A 53 112.22 -6.90 38.48
N GLU A 54 112.05 -7.64 39.58
CA GLU A 54 110.76 -8.16 40.04
C GLU A 54 109.76 -7.02 40.33
N ALA A 55 110.19 -5.97 41.04
CA ALA A 55 109.37 -4.79 41.30
C ALA A 55 108.95 -4.09 40.00
N ARG A 56 109.87 -3.93 39.04
CA ARG A 56 109.56 -3.37 37.71
C ARG A 56 108.55 -4.23 36.95
N VAL A 57 108.74 -5.55 36.90
CA VAL A 57 107.82 -6.47 36.19
C VAL A 57 106.44 -6.46 36.83
N ARG A 58 106.36 -6.45 38.17
CA ARG A 58 105.10 -6.29 38.90
C ARG A 58 104.38 -4.98 38.53
N LEU A 59 105.08 -3.84 38.61
CA LEU A 59 104.51 -2.53 38.26
C LEU A 59 104.10 -2.43 36.78
N GLN A 60 104.83 -3.08 35.86
CA GLN A 60 104.43 -3.16 34.45
C GLN A 60 103.18 -4.04 34.25
N GLY A 61 103.03 -5.13 35.00
CA GLY A 61 101.83 -5.95 35.00
C GLY A 61 100.61 -5.23 35.59
N GLU A 62 100.79 -4.52 36.72
CA GLU A 62 99.76 -3.68 37.34
C GLU A 62 99.32 -2.55 36.40
N MET A 63 100.27 -1.86 35.75
CA MET A 63 99.99 -0.82 34.75
C MET A 63 99.19 -1.38 33.55
N ALA A 64 99.59 -2.55 33.02
CA ALA A 64 98.87 -3.20 31.93
C ALA A 64 97.44 -3.62 32.34
N HIS A 65 97.28 -4.15 33.56
CA HIS A 65 95.96 -4.51 34.11
C HIS A 65 95.07 -3.28 34.28
N ILE A 66 95.61 -2.16 34.80
CA ILE A 66 94.89 -0.89 34.91
C ILE A 66 94.49 -0.36 33.52
N GLN A 67 95.38 -0.42 32.53
CA GLN A 67 95.10 0.02 31.17
C GLN A 67 94.01 -0.82 30.50
N VAL A 68 94.04 -2.15 30.65
CA VAL A 68 92.97 -3.06 30.15
C VAL A 68 91.64 -2.80 30.88
N GLY A 69 91.68 -2.54 32.19
CA GLY A 69 90.52 -2.15 32.98
C GLY A 69 89.90 -0.84 32.48
N GLN A 70 90.71 0.18 32.21
CA GLN A 70 90.29 1.46 31.65
C GLN A 70 89.70 1.30 30.23
N MET A 71 90.30 0.47 29.37
CA MET A 71 89.75 0.21 28.02
C MET A 71 88.40 -0.52 28.08
N THR A 72 88.26 -1.49 28.99
CA THR A 72 86.97 -2.18 29.22
C THR A 72 85.91 -1.21 29.75
N GLN A 73 86.25 -0.36 30.73
CA GLN A 73 85.36 0.66 31.25
C GLN A 73 84.95 1.70 30.18
N ALA A 74 85.89 2.15 29.34
CA ALA A 74 85.59 3.05 28.23
C ALA A 74 84.64 2.39 27.21
N GLY A 75 84.86 1.12 26.86
CA GLY A 75 83.95 0.37 25.99
C GLY A 75 82.53 0.26 26.54
N ILE A 76 82.40 -0.02 27.85
CA ILE A 76 81.10 -0.04 28.54
C ILE A 76 80.45 1.35 28.54
N LEU A 77 81.21 2.43 28.78
CA LEU A 77 80.69 3.80 28.76
C LEU A 77 80.21 4.23 27.37
N GLU A 78 80.92 3.91 26.29
CA GLU A 78 80.42 4.20 24.93
C GLU A 78 79.20 3.34 24.58
N HIS A 79 79.14 2.08 25.00
CA HIS A 79 77.96 1.23 24.83
C HIS A 79 76.72 1.82 25.55
N LEU A 80 76.86 2.24 26.81
CA LEU A 80 75.79 2.87 27.58
C LEU A 80 75.35 4.22 26.99
N LYS A 81 76.24 4.99 26.37
CA LYS A 81 75.86 6.20 25.62
C LYS A 81 75.02 5.86 24.39
N LEU A 82 75.42 4.85 23.62
CA LEU A 82 74.67 4.42 22.43
C LEU A 82 73.28 3.88 22.82
N GLU A 83 73.18 3.12 23.90
CA GLU A 83 71.89 2.69 24.47
C GLU A 83 71.06 3.88 24.95
N ASN A 84 71.64 4.84 25.66
CA ASN A 84 70.92 6.03 26.13
C ASN A 84 70.38 6.89 24.97
N VAL A 85 71.13 7.04 23.88
CA VAL A 85 70.68 7.71 22.64
C VAL A 85 69.57 6.91 21.97
N SER A 86 69.70 5.59 21.87
CA SER A 86 68.68 4.69 21.30
C SER A 86 67.37 4.75 22.08
N LEU A 87 67.42 4.63 23.40
CA LEU A 87 66.27 4.74 24.30
C LEU A 87 65.63 6.14 24.26
N SER A 88 66.44 7.20 24.17
CA SER A 88 65.92 8.57 23.99
C SER A 88 65.20 8.74 22.65
N HIS A 89 65.71 8.13 21.57
CA HIS A 89 65.04 8.12 20.28
C HIS A 89 63.72 7.34 20.33
N GLN A 90 63.71 6.13 20.90
CA GLN A 90 62.49 5.34 21.10
C GLN A 90 61.44 6.06 21.97
N LEU A 91 61.88 6.80 23.00
CA LEU A 91 60.99 7.64 23.81
C LEU A 91 60.38 8.78 22.99
N THR A 92 61.17 9.50 22.20
CA THR A 92 60.61 10.56 21.33
C THR A 92 59.69 10.01 20.24
N GLU A 93 59.98 8.82 19.70
CA GLU A 93 59.11 8.20 18.69
C GLU A 93 57.78 7.72 19.29
N THR A 94 57.82 7.05 20.45
CA THR A 94 56.60 6.62 21.15
C THR A 94 55.76 7.79 21.63
N GLN A 95 56.37 8.89 22.07
CA GLN A 95 55.68 10.16 22.32
C GLN A 95 55.01 10.71 21.05
N HIS A 96 55.71 10.75 19.92
CA HIS A 96 55.15 11.25 18.66
C HIS A 96 54.00 10.37 18.13
N ARG A 97 54.11 9.03 18.24
CA ARG A 97 53.02 8.09 17.95
C ARG A 97 51.81 8.33 18.87
N SER A 98 52.03 8.55 20.17
CA SER A 98 50.98 8.87 21.14
C SER A 98 50.29 10.21 20.87
N ILE A 99 51.04 11.23 20.43
CA ILE A 99 50.47 12.52 20.01
C ILE A 99 49.57 12.33 18.79
N LYS A 100 50.01 11.61 17.76
CA LYS A 100 49.21 11.34 16.56
C LYS A 100 47.92 10.57 16.85
N GLU A 101 47.95 9.59 17.76
CA GLU A 101 46.71 8.88 18.11
C GLU A 101 45.78 9.75 18.97
N LYS A 102 46.30 10.68 19.79
CA LYS A 102 45.47 11.69 20.47
C LYS A 102 44.85 12.69 19.50
N GLU A 103 45.60 13.14 18.48
CA GLU A 103 45.07 13.98 17.39
C GLU A 103 43.95 13.26 16.64
N ARG A 104 44.15 11.97 16.33
CA ARG A 104 43.13 11.12 15.69
C ARG A 104 41.87 10.94 16.53
N ILE A 105 42.02 10.63 17.82
CA ILE A 105 40.91 10.50 18.76
C ILE A 105 40.18 11.84 18.92
N ALA A 106 40.90 12.97 18.97
CA ALA A 106 40.28 14.30 19.04
C ALA A 106 39.43 14.61 17.79
N VAL A 107 39.92 14.28 16.58
CA VAL A 107 39.14 14.42 15.34
C VAL A 107 37.93 13.48 15.32
N GLN A 108 38.05 12.25 15.84
CA GLN A 108 36.91 11.34 15.98
C GLN A 108 35.86 11.86 16.97
N LEU A 109 36.29 12.41 18.11
CA LEU A 109 35.38 13.03 19.07
C LEU A 109 34.68 14.27 18.49
N GLN A 110 35.38 15.09 17.70
CA GLN A 110 34.78 16.23 16.99
C GLN A 110 33.77 15.79 15.92
N SER A 111 34.00 14.66 15.24
CA SER A 111 33.00 14.06 14.34
C SER A 111 31.77 13.63 15.12
N ILE A 112 31.93 12.92 16.24
CA ILE A 112 30.82 12.47 17.09
C ILE A 112 30.05 13.66 17.69
N GLU A 113 30.74 14.75 18.06
CA GLU A 113 30.12 15.99 18.53
C GLU A 113 29.26 16.64 17.43
N ALA A 114 29.75 16.70 16.19
CA ALA A 114 28.97 17.17 15.04
C ALA A 114 27.78 16.23 14.73
N ASP A 115 27.99 14.92 14.71
CA ASP A 115 26.96 13.91 14.47
C ASP A 115 25.85 13.96 15.54
N MET A 116 26.19 14.30 16.80
CA MET A 116 25.22 14.53 17.88
C MET A 116 24.46 15.83 17.70
N LEU A 117 25.12 16.93 17.31
CA LEU A 117 24.45 18.22 17.07
C LEU A 117 23.48 18.15 15.88
N ASP A 118 23.83 17.42 14.81
CA ASP A 118 22.92 17.16 13.69
C ASP A 118 21.75 16.25 14.09
N GLN A 119 21.96 15.29 14.99
CA GLN A 119 20.88 14.48 15.59
C GLN A 119 19.95 15.31 16.49
N GLU A 120 20.49 16.23 17.30
CA GLU A 120 19.68 17.16 18.10
C GLU A 120 18.86 18.09 17.21
N ALA A 121 19.46 18.65 16.15
CA ALA A 121 18.75 19.47 15.16
C ALA A 121 17.63 18.69 14.44
N ALA A 122 17.88 17.43 14.06
CA ALA A 122 16.87 16.56 13.48
C ALA A 122 15.76 16.21 14.49
N PHE A 123 16.10 15.98 15.76
CA PHE A 123 15.12 15.72 16.81
C PHE A 123 14.21 16.93 17.07
N VAL A 124 14.76 18.16 17.08
CA VAL A 124 13.98 19.40 17.17
C VAL A 124 13.02 19.52 15.98
N GLN A 125 13.48 19.29 14.74
CA GLN A 125 12.61 19.31 13.56
C GLN A 125 11.48 18.25 13.61
N ILE A 126 11.77 17.05 14.12
CA ILE A 126 10.76 15.99 14.34
C ILE A 126 9.75 16.43 15.40
N GLN A 127 10.19 17.07 16.48
CA GLN A 127 9.33 17.56 17.55
C GLN A 127 8.44 18.74 17.08
N GLU A 128 8.98 19.67 16.30
CA GLU A 128 8.22 20.77 15.67
C GLU A 128 7.16 20.23 14.68
N ALA A 129 7.55 19.29 13.82
CA ALA A 129 6.63 18.60 12.90
C ALA A 129 5.54 17.83 13.65
N LYS A 130 5.89 17.19 14.78
CA LYS A 130 4.93 16.55 15.67
C LYS A 130 3.94 17.56 16.25
N THR A 131 4.39 18.68 16.80
CA THR A 131 3.48 19.70 17.35
C THR A 131 2.55 20.29 16.28
N MET A 132 3.05 20.51 15.06
CA MET A 132 2.21 20.93 13.93
C MET A 132 1.12 19.91 13.58
N VAL A 133 1.44 18.61 13.64
CA VAL A 133 0.47 17.53 13.43
C VAL A 133 -0.53 17.41 14.59
N GLU A 134 -0.08 17.61 15.83
CA GLU A 134 -0.96 17.63 17.00
C GLU A 134 -1.93 18.82 16.95
N GLU A 135 -1.50 20.01 16.50
CA GLU A 135 -2.37 21.16 16.23
C GLU A 135 -3.34 20.91 15.05
N ASP A 136 -2.89 20.29 13.96
CA ASP A 136 -3.76 19.89 12.84
C ASP A 136 -4.85 18.92 13.28
N LEU A 137 -4.51 17.95 14.14
CA LEU A 137 -5.46 17.00 14.70
C LEU A 137 -6.42 17.66 15.69
N GLN A 138 -5.94 18.57 16.55
CA GLN A 138 -6.80 19.34 17.45
C GLN A 138 -7.79 20.23 16.69
N ARG A 139 -7.35 20.91 15.62
CA ARG A 139 -8.24 21.71 14.76
C ARG A 139 -9.29 20.84 14.06
N ARG A 140 -8.90 19.69 13.50
CA ARG A 140 -9.85 18.73 12.89
C ARG A 140 -10.83 18.14 13.90
N LEU A 141 -10.40 17.86 15.13
CA LEU A 141 -11.30 17.41 16.20
C LEU A 141 -12.33 18.49 16.53
N GLY A 142 -11.89 19.75 16.65
CA GLY A 142 -12.78 20.90 16.79
C GLY A 142 -13.80 20.98 15.64
N GLU A 143 -13.34 20.91 14.39
CA GLU A 143 -14.20 20.89 13.19
C GLU A 143 -15.25 19.76 13.23
N PHE A 144 -14.87 18.54 13.65
CA PHE A 144 -15.80 17.42 13.81
C PHE A 144 -16.80 17.60 14.96
N GLU A 145 -16.42 18.23 16.08
CA GLU A 145 -17.36 18.55 17.16
C GLU A 145 -18.38 19.63 16.73
N ASP A 146 -17.91 20.61 15.96
CA ASP A 146 -18.67 21.68 15.36
C ASP A 146 -19.67 21.14 14.31
N GLU A 147 -19.27 20.15 13.50
CA GLU A 147 -20.14 19.38 12.61
C GLU A 147 -21.15 18.50 13.38
N ARG A 148 -20.71 17.80 14.45
CA ARG A 148 -21.60 17.02 15.33
C ARG A 148 -22.69 17.91 15.93
N GLU A 149 -22.36 19.12 16.37
CA GLU A 149 -23.34 20.10 16.85
C GLU A 149 -24.31 20.55 15.75
N ARG A 150 -23.84 20.78 14.52
CA ARG A 150 -24.72 21.13 13.38
C ARG A 150 -25.68 19.98 13.07
N LEU A 151 -25.19 18.74 13.05
CA LEU A 151 -25.99 17.54 12.82
C LEU A 151 -27.03 17.32 13.93
N GLN A 152 -26.66 17.53 15.21
CA GLN A 152 -27.63 17.47 16.31
C GLN A 152 -28.73 18.51 16.15
N LYS A 153 -28.38 19.78 15.87
CA LYS A 153 -29.35 20.86 15.64
C LYS A 153 -30.27 20.54 14.45
N MET A 154 -29.75 19.92 13.39
CA MET A 154 -30.56 19.44 12.27
C MET A 154 -31.48 18.26 12.64
N ALA A 155 -31.04 17.33 13.49
CA ALA A 155 -31.86 16.23 13.99
C ALA A 155 -32.99 16.73 14.90
N ASP A 156 -32.72 17.68 15.80
CA ASP A 156 -33.71 18.32 16.66
C ASP A 156 -34.77 19.07 15.82
N MET A 157 -34.32 19.79 14.78
CA MET A 157 -35.22 20.43 13.81
C MET A 157 -36.07 19.39 13.05
N ALA A 158 -35.48 18.29 12.57
CA ALA A 158 -36.20 17.23 11.88
C ALA A 158 -37.28 16.59 12.77
N ALA A 159 -36.95 16.24 14.02
CA ALA A 159 -37.92 15.72 14.99
C ALA A 159 -39.07 16.70 15.27
N SER A 160 -38.78 18.02 15.32
CA SER A 160 -39.83 19.03 15.47
C SER A 160 -40.77 19.12 14.24
N LEU A 161 -40.24 18.91 13.04
CA LEU A 161 -41.02 18.88 11.80
C LEU A 161 -41.83 17.58 11.67
N GLU A 162 -41.30 16.44 12.09
CA GLU A 162 -42.04 15.18 12.20
C GLU A 162 -43.22 15.31 13.17
N GLN A 163 -43.01 15.93 14.35
CA GLN A 163 -44.08 16.20 15.31
C GLN A 163 -45.16 17.13 14.74
N GLN A 164 -44.77 18.19 14.01
CA GLN A 164 -45.73 19.07 13.32
C GLN A 164 -46.49 18.32 12.23
N LEU A 165 -45.83 17.47 11.46
CA LEU A 165 -46.44 16.68 10.39
C LEU A 165 -47.43 15.63 10.94
N GLU A 166 -47.13 15.01 12.08
CA GLU A 166 -48.06 14.10 12.76
C GLU A 166 -49.27 14.84 13.36
N GLN A 167 -49.06 16.04 13.91
CA GLN A 167 -50.15 16.91 14.34
C GLN A 167 -51.04 17.34 13.16
N VAL A 168 -50.47 17.61 11.98
CA VAL A 168 -51.22 17.92 10.75
C VAL A 168 -52.02 16.69 10.29
N LYS A 169 -51.42 15.49 10.20
CA LYS A 169 -52.14 14.24 9.89
C LYS A 169 -53.33 14.02 10.82
N LEU A 170 -53.13 14.21 12.13
CA LEU A 170 -54.19 14.03 13.13
C LEU A 170 -55.33 15.04 12.92
N THR A 171 -55.02 16.31 12.62
CA THR A 171 -56.07 17.28 12.30
C THR A 171 -56.75 17.01 10.96
N LEU A 172 -56.05 16.46 9.96
CA LEU A 172 -56.63 16.07 8.67
C LEU A 172 -57.59 14.89 8.83
N HIS A 173 -57.21 13.85 9.56
CA HIS A 173 -58.09 12.71 9.85
C HIS A 173 -59.36 13.15 10.61
N GLN A 174 -59.27 14.14 11.50
CA GLN A 174 -60.44 14.76 12.13
C GLN A 174 -61.32 15.56 11.15
N ARG A 175 -60.76 16.14 10.08
CA ARG A 175 -61.56 16.77 9.01
C ARG A 175 -62.24 15.71 8.15
N ASP A 176 -61.55 14.62 7.82
CA ASP A 176 -62.11 13.51 7.03
C ASP A 176 -63.31 12.89 7.74
N GLN A 177 -63.20 12.57 9.03
CA GLN A 177 -64.33 12.09 9.85
C GLN A 177 -65.51 13.07 9.88
N GLN A 178 -65.25 14.38 9.87
CA GLN A 178 -66.30 15.41 9.81
C GLN A 178 -66.94 15.50 8.42
N LEU A 179 -66.18 15.29 7.36
CA LEU A 179 -66.69 15.23 5.98
C LEU A 179 -67.52 13.95 5.74
N GLU A 180 -67.10 12.81 6.28
CA GLU A 180 -67.88 11.57 6.25
C GLU A 180 -69.22 11.73 6.98
N ALA A 181 -69.24 12.37 8.15
CA ALA A 181 -70.47 12.69 8.88
C ALA A 181 -71.41 13.59 8.05
N LEU A 182 -70.90 14.70 7.51
CA LEU A 182 -71.68 15.61 6.66
C LEU A 182 -72.19 14.94 5.37
N GLN A 183 -71.45 13.99 4.81
CA GLN A 183 -71.91 13.19 3.68
C GLN A 183 -73.07 12.27 4.04
N GLN A 184 -73.05 11.62 5.22
CA GLN A 184 -74.18 10.82 5.70
C GLN A 184 -75.41 11.69 5.99
N GLU A 185 -75.23 12.84 6.65
CA GLU A 185 -76.32 13.80 6.89
C GLU A 185 -76.96 14.28 5.58
N HIS A 186 -76.15 14.62 4.57
CA HIS A 186 -76.68 14.98 3.25
C HIS A 186 -77.43 13.82 2.56
N LEU A 187 -76.92 12.59 2.67
CA LEU A 187 -77.53 11.40 2.09
C LEU A 187 -78.86 11.05 2.78
N ASP A 188 -78.95 11.24 4.10
CA ASP A 188 -80.20 11.08 4.86
C ASP A 188 -81.22 12.20 4.58
N LEU A 189 -80.76 13.45 4.42
CA LEU A 189 -81.62 14.55 3.94
C LEU A 189 -82.15 14.27 2.52
N MET A 190 -81.34 13.68 1.63
CA MET A 190 -81.80 13.25 0.31
C MET A 190 -82.86 12.12 0.39
N LYS A 191 -82.72 11.14 1.29
CA LYS A 191 -83.77 10.12 1.55
C LYS A 191 -85.07 10.75 2.06
N GLN A 192 -84.97 11.74 2.95
CA GLN A 192 -86.14 12.47 3.44
C GLN A 192 -86.81 13.27 2.31
N LEU A 193 -86.02 13.91 1.43
CA LEU A 193 -86.52 14.64 0.28
C LEU A 193 -87.22 13.72 -0.73
N THR A 194 -86.64 12.57 -1.08
CA THR A 194 -87.31 11.60 -1.97
C THR A 194 -88.59 11.05 -1.34
N SER A 195 -88.59 10.70 -0.04
CA SER A 195 -89.79 10.20 0.64
C SER A 195 -90.91 11.25 0.72
N THR A 196 -90.58 12.51 0.99
CA THR A 196 -91.56 13.61 0.96
C THR A 196 -92.08 13.88 -0.45
N GLN A 197 -91.23 13.77 -1.49
CA GLN A 197 -91.64 13.88 -2.89
C GLN A 197 -92.54 12.71 -3.34
N GLU A 198 -92.25 11.47 -2.91
CA GLU A 198 -93.11 10.30 -3.14
C GLU A 198 -94.49 10.47 -2.48
N THR A 199 -94.53 10.96 -1.23
CA THR A 199 -95.82 11.25 -0.56
C THR A 199 -96.57 12.42 -1.19
N LEU A 200 -95.88 13.40 -1.79
CA LEU A 200 -96.50 14.46 -2.58
C LEU A 200 -97.11 13.90 -3.87
N GLN A 201 -96.38 13.08 -4.63
CA GLN A 201 -96.89 12.44 -5.85
C GLN A 201 -98.09 11.53 -5.58
N ALA A 202 -98.07 10.79 -4.47
CA ALA A 202 -99.23 10.00 -4.03
C ALA A 202 -100.45 10.87 -3.66
N ARG A 203 -100.23 12.11 -3.19
CA ARG A 203 -101.29 13.10 -2.94
C ARG A 203 -101.81 13.72 -4.24
N GLU A 204 -100.94 14.08 -5.17
CA GLU A 204 -101.29 14.55 -6.51
C GLU A 204 -102.17 13.52 -7.22
N GLN A 205 -101.74 12.26 -7.29
CA GLN A 205 -102.55 11.15 -7.82
C GLN A 205 -103.90 10.99 -7.09
N SER A 206 -103.96 11.21 -5.77
CA SER A 206 -105.24 11.16 -5.03
C SER A 206 -106.17 12.33 -5.35
N LEU A 207 -105.63 13.48 -5.74
CA LEU A 207 -106.39 14.64 -6.21
C LEU A 207 -106.86 14.45 -7.66
N ASP A 208 -106.00 13.92 -8.54
CA ASP A 208 -106.36 13.59 -9.93
C ASP A 208 -107.52 12.58 -9.98
N ASN A 209 -107.45 11.50 -9.18
CA ASN A 209 -108.54 10.53 -9.06
C ASN A 209 -109.84 11.18 -8.56
N LEU A 210 -109.74 12.11 -7.59
CA LEU A 210 -110.90 12.84 -7.06
C LEU A 210 -111.48 13.81 -8.11
N GLN A 211 -110.64 14.44 -8.93
CA GLN A 211 -111.07 15.27 -10.06
C GLN A 211 -111.78 14.41 -11.11
N THR A 212 -111.25 13.23 -11.48
CA THR A 212 -111.95 12.34 -12.42
C THR A 212 -113.31 11.91 -11.90
N HIS A 213 -113.47 11.63 -10.60
CA HIS A 213 -114.77 11.35 -10.02
C HIS A 213 -115.71 12.57 -9.98
N TYR A 214 -115.17 13.79 -9.84
CA TYR A 214 -115.97 15.01 -9.98
C TYR A 214 -116.47 15.18 -11.41
N ASP A 215 -115.61 14.98 -12.40
CA ASP A 215 -115.94 15.07 -13.83
C ASP A 215 -116.95 13.98 -14.24
N GLU A 216 -116.80 12.75 -13.75
CA GLU A 216 -117.78 11.65 -13.91
C GLU A 216 -119.15 12.01 -13.33
N LEU A 217 -119.19 12.60 -12.13
CA LEU A 217 -120.43 13.04 -11.48
C LEU A 217 -121.08 14.19 -12.25
N GLN A 218 -120.28 15.14 -12.75
CA GLN A 218 -120.76 16.25 -13.57
C GLN A 218 -121.30 15.76 -14.92
N ALA A 219 -120.66 14.78 -15.56
CA ALA A 219 -121.15 14.14 -16.78
C ALA A 219 -122.51 13.46 -16.55
N ARG A 220 -122.64 12.62 -15.52
CA ARG A 220 -123.91 11.95 -15.16
C ARG A 220 -125.03 12.94 -14.83
N LEU A 221 -124.69 14.08 -14.22
CA LEU A 221 -125.67 15.13 -13.92
C LEU A 221 -126.16 15.80 -15.23
N GLY A 222 -125.28 15.98 -16.22
CA GLY A 222 -125.64 16.38 -17.58
C GLY A 222 -126.50 15.36 -18.32
N GLU A 223 -126.19 14.06 -18.21
CA GLU A 223 -127.02 12.97 -18.77
C GLU A 223 -128.45 13.00 -18.21
N LEU A 224 -128.59 13.11 -16.88
CA LEU A 224 -129.89 13.20 -16.21
C LEU A 224 -130.67 14.48 -16.58
N GLN A 225 -129.99 15.60 -16.84
CA GLN A 225 -130.61 16.81 -17.37
C GLN A 225 -131.09 16.63 -18.82
N GLY A 226 -130.31 15.95 -19.67
CA GLY A 226 -130.72 15.58 -21.03
C GLY A 226 -131.94 14.64 -21.04
N GLU A 227 -131.95 13.63 -20.17
CA GLU A 227 -133.12 12.77 -19.97
C GLU A 227 -134.36 13.59 -19.57
N ALA A 228 -134.23 14.51 -18.61
CA ALA A 228 -135.35 15.34 -18.16
C ALA A 228 -135.94 16.18 -19.31
N ALA A 229 -135.08 16.83 -20.10
CA ALA A 229 -135.51 17.59 -21.27
C ALA A 229 -136.25 16.70 -22.30
N SER A 230 -135.74 15.50 -22.60
CA SER A 230 -136.41 14.59 -23.55
C SER A 230 -137.79 14.15 -23.06
N ARG A 231 -137.99 14.03 -21.74
CA ARG A 231 -139.31 13.72 -21.15
C ARG A 231 -140.26 14.91 -21.30
N GLU A 232 -139.79 16.15 -21.15
CA GLU A 232 -140.60 17.35 -21.41
C GLU A 232 -140.99 17.50 -22.90
N ASP A 233 -140.11 17.14 -23.84
CA ASP A 233 -140.44 17.09 -25.27
C ASP A 233 -141.56 16.07 -25.57
N THR A 234 -141.50 14.86 -24.99
CA THR A 234 -142.56 13.85 -25.18
C THR A 234 -143.90 14.27 -24.58
N ILE A 235 -143.91 14.99 -23.45
CA ILE A 235 -145.14 15.58 -22.87
C ILE A 235 -145.75 16.61 -23.83
N ARG A 236 -144.92 17.48 -24.44
CA ARG A 236 -145.38 18.45 -25.45
C ARG A 236 -145.92 17.77 -26.71
N PHE A 237 -145.37 16.63 -27.13
CA PHE A 237 -145.88 15.86 -28.27
C PHE A 237 -147.30 15.32 -28.02
N LEU A 238 -147.51 14.67 -26.87
CA LEU A 238 -148.81 14.08 -26.49
C LEU A 238 -149.92 15.14 -26.29
N GLN A 239 -149.55 16.36 -25.88
CA GLN A 239 -150.49 17.49 -25.80
C GLN A 239 -151.00 17.94 -27.17
N ASN A 240 -150.15 17.92 -28.21
CA ASN A 240 -150.53 18.29 -29.57
C ASN A 240 -151.43 17.22 -30.23
N GLU A 241 -151.14 15.94 -30.01
CA GLU A 241 -151.91 14.82 -30.57
C GLU A 241 -153.39 14.85 -30.14
N LYS A 242 -153.67 15.22 -28.88
CA LYS A 242 -155.04 15.41 -28.37
C LYS A 242 -155.85 16.41 -29.20
N ILE A 243 -155.25 17.53 -29.60
CA ILE A 243 -155.93 18.64 -30.29
C ILE A 243 -156.39 18.20 -31.69
N VAL A 244 -155.60 17.37 -32.38
CA VAL A 244 -155.92 16.87 -33.73
C VAL A 244 -157.15 15.96 -33.70
N LEU A 245 -157.30 15.13 -32.66
CA LEU A 245 -158.40 14.16 -32.54
C LEU A 245 -159.76 14.82 -32.25
N GLU A 246 -159.80 15.95 -31.53
CA GLU A 246 -161.04 16.67 -31.25
C GLU A 246 -161.60 17.36 -32.53
N VAL A 247 -160.73 17.85 -33.43
CA VAL A 247 -161.13 18.48 -34.70
C VAL A 247 -161.68 17.46 -35.71
N ALA A 248 -161.16 16.23 -35.72
CA ALA A 248 -161.53 15.21 -36.70
C ALA A 248 -163.00 14.73 -36.61
N LEU A 249 -163.65 14.88 -35.45
CA LEU A 249 -164.94 14.24 -35.16
C LEU A 249 -166.17 15.00 -35.72
N GLN A 250 -165.99 16.25 -36.17
CA GLN A 250 -167.12 17.17 -36.41
C GLN A 250 -167.34 17.55 -37.89
N ALA A 251 -166.53 17.03 -38.83
CA ALA A 251 -166.41 17.60 -40.18
C ALA A 251 -166.92 16.74 -41.36
N ALA A 252 -167.09 15.41 -41.24
CA ALA A 252 -167.27 14.54 -42.42
C ALA A 252 -168.31 13.41 -42.24
N ARG A 253 -169.57 13.67 -42.64
CA ARG A 253 -170.62 12.64 -42.75
C ARG A 253 -171.60 12.85 -43.92
N SER A 254 -171.12 13.36 -45.05
CA SER A 254 -171.95 13.67 -46.25
C SER A 254 -171.25 13.35 -47.58
N SER A 255 -171.80 12.38 -48.33
CA SER A 255 -171.42 11.88 -49.68
C SER A 255 -169.98 11.33 -49.84
N LYS A 256 -169.68 10.10 -50.33
CA LYS A 256 -170.29 9.13 -51.28
C LYS A 256 -169.90 9.35 -52.74
N GLU A 257 -169.10 8.39 -53.29
CA GLU A 257 -168.81 8.07 -54.71
C GLU A 257 -168.12 9.21 -55.52
N GLU A 258 -167.34 8.99 -56.58
CA GLU A 258 -166.69 7.81 -57.22
C GLU A 258 -165.46 8.36 -58.00
N PHE A 259 -164.39 7.63 -58.39
CA PHE A 259 -163.90 6.26 -58.15
C PHE A 259 -162.40 6.24 -58.50
N ASP A 260 -161.58 5.36 -57.92
CA ASP A 260 -160.39 4.83 -58.60
C ASP A 260 -160.26 3.30 -58.37
N ARG A 261 -159.74 2.55 -59.35
CA ARG A 261 -159.87 1.06 -59.41
C ARG A 261 -158.56 0.35 -59.75
N GLY A 262 -158.20 -0.70 -59.00
CA GLY A 262 -157.01 -1.52 -59.33
C GLY A 262 -156.74 -2.82 -58.55
N ALA A 263 -157.65 -3.32 -57.71
CA ALA A 263 -157.34 -4.46 -56.82
C ALA A 263 -157.58 -5.86 -57.44
N LYS A 264 -156.55 -6.71 -57.41
CA LYS A 264 -156.47 -8.21 -57.39
C LYS A 264 -155.11 -8.63 -57.99
N ARG A 265 -154.32 -9.58 -57.48
CA ARG A 265 -154.50 -10.81 -56.64
C ARG A 265 -153.05 -11.20 -56.16
N LEU A 266 -152.71 -11.71 -54.95
CA LEU A 266 -153.14 -12.90 -54.18
C LEU A 266 -153.22 -14.18 -55.03
N GLU A 267 -152.50 -15.29 -54.76
CA GLU A 267 -151.86 -15.74 -53.50
C GLU A 267 -150.75 -16.80 -53.74
N GLU A 268 -150.00 -17.12 -52.68
CA GLU A 268 -149.24 -18.37 -52.38
C GLU A 268 -148.21 -18.99 -53.35
N GLY A 269 -147.02 -19.30 -52.78
CA GLY A 269 -146.54 -20.69 -52.71
C GLY A 269 -145.39 -21.14 -53.65
N SER A 270 -144.21 -21.41 -53.06
CA SER A 270 -143.09 -22.23 -53.62
C SER A 270 -142.40 -21.70 -54.90
N GLU A 271 -141.09 -21.88 -55.14
CA GLU A 271 -139.91 -22.19 -54.30
C GLU A 271 -138.64 -21.70 -55.04
N GLU A 272 -137.51 -21.70 -54.34
CA GLU A 272 -136.12 -21.80 -54.85
C GLU A 272 -135.82 -21.40 -56.32
N THR A 273 -135.39 -20.15 -56.59
CA THR A 273 -134.47 -19.87 -57.74
C THR A 273 -133.65 -18.56 -57.72
N SER A 274 -133.53 -17.85 -56.59
CA SER A 274 -132.65 -16.66 -56.48
C SER A 274 -131.53 -16.76 -55.43
N GLY A 275 -131.76 -17.45 -54.31
CA GLY A 275 -130.85 -17.55 -53.16
C GLY A 275 -129.52 -18.29 -53.36
N ILE A 276 -129.08 -18.47 -54.62
CA ILE A 276 -127.79 -19.06 -55.02
C ILE A 276 -126.84 -17.98 -55.57
N LEU A 277 -127.36 -16.88 -56.16
CA LEU A 277 -126.52 -15.85 -56.79
C LEU A 277 -125.97 -14.79 -55.83
N GLU A 278 -126.52 -14.67 -54.61
CA GLU A 278 -125.97 -13.76 -53.58
C GLU A 278 -124.96 -14.47 -52.66
N LYS A 279 -125.16 -15.76 -52.36
CA LYS A 279 -124.17 -16.57 -51.59
C LYS A 279 -122.80 -16.61 -52.26
N LEU A 280 -122.75 -16.66 -53.60
CA LEU A 280 -121.51 -16.59 -54.37
C LEU A 280 -120.79 -15.22 -54.31
N ARG A 281 -121.43 -14.16 -53.78
CA ARG A 281 -120.77 -12.89 -53.46
C ARG A 281 -120.21 -12.88 -52.04
N GLU A 282 -120.95 -13.45 -51.09
CA GLU A 282 -120.52 -13.57 -49.68
C GLU A 282 -119.33 -14.52 -49.53
N GLU A 283 -119.34 -15.67 -50.22
CA GLU A 283 -118.21 -16.61 -50.23
C GLU A 283 -116.92 -15.98 -50.80
N LEU A 284 -117.03 -15.02 -51.73
CA LEU A 284 -115.86 -14.31 -52.26
C LEU A 284 -115.22 -13.37 -51.22
N ALA A 285 -116.02 -12.70 -50.40
CA ALA A 285 -115.57 -11.83 -49.31
C ALA A 285 -114.99 -12.62 -48.11
N ILE A 286 -115.53 -13.81 -47.84
CA ILE A 286 -114.99 -14.74 -46.85
C ILE A 286 -113.62 -15.30 -47.31
N LYS A 287 -113.41 -15.46 -48.63
CA LYS A 287 -112.10 -15.85 -49.19
C LYS A 287 -111.05 -14.74 -49.15
N SER A 288 -111.40 -13.48 -49.38
CA SER A 288 -110.42 -12.37 -49.28
C SER A 288 -109.94 -12.15 -47.85
N SER A 289 -110.87 -12.15 -46.89
CA SER A 289 -110.54 -11.97 -45.46
C SER A 289 -109.69 -13.11 -44.89
N GLN A 290 -109.86 -14.36 -45.36
CA GLN A 290 -108.94 -15.47 -45.02
C GLN A 290 -107.51 -15.26 -45.53
N VAL A 291 -107.33 -14.62 -46.70
CA VAL A 291 -106.00 -14.29 -47.22
C VAL A 291 -105.35 -13.16 -46.42
N GLU A 292 -106.11 -12.13 -46.03
CA GLU A 292 -105.61 -11.04 -45.18
C GLU A 292 -105.20 -11.53 -43.78
N HIS A 293 -105.97 -12.44 -43.17
CA HIS A 293 -105.61 -13.07 -41.89
C HIS A 293 -104.27 -13.80 -41.96
N LEU A 294 -104.09 -14.67 -42.96
CA LEU A 294 -102.85 -15.42 -43.17
C LEU A 294 -101.64 -14.51 -43.50
N GLN A 295 -101.87 -13.37 -44.16
CA GLN A 295 -100.83 -12.35 -44.37
C GLN A 295 -100.44 -11.65 -43.05
N GLN A 296 -101.41 -11.32 -42.19
CA GLN A 296 -101.14 -10.74 -40.87
C GLN A 296 -100.41 -11.72 -39.95
N GLU A 297 -100.80 -13.00 -39.91
CA GLU A 297 -100.11 -14.05 -39.16
C GLU A 297 -98.68 -14.30 -39.69
N THR A 298 -98.49 -14.28 -41.01
CA THR A 298 -97.14 -14.33 -41.60
C THR A 298 -96.29 -13.13 -41.20
N ALA A 299 -96.88 -11.94 -41.04
CA ALA A 299 -96.19 -10.73 -40.58
C ALA A 299 -95.87 -10.75 -39.08
N THR A 300 -96.74 -11.27 -38.22
CA THR A 300 -96.48 -11.40 -36.77
C THR A 300 -95.45 -12.49 -36.50
N LEU A 301 -95.52 -13.64 -37.18
CA LEU A 301 -94.51 -14.71 -37.09
C LEU A 301 -93.13 -14.25 -37.60
N LYS A 302 -93.08 -13.44 -38.68
CA LYS A 302 -91.83 -12.78 -39.10
C LYS A 302 -91.29 -11.84 -38.03
N LYS A 303 -92.13 -10.99 -37.42
CA LYS A 303 -91.72 -10.10 -36.32
C LYS A 303 -91.23 -10.87 -35.08
N GLN A 304 -91.89 -11.96 -34.68
CA GLN A 304 -91.43 -12.80 -33.57
C GLN A 304 -90.11 -13.52 -33.89
N THR A 305 -89.97 -14.06 -35.11
CA THR A 305 -88.71 -14.66 -35.59
C THR A 305 -87.56 -13.66 -35.59
N GLN A 306 -87.82 -12.41 -35.98
CA GLN A 306 -86.85 -11.32 -35.92
C GLN A 306 -86.42 -11.05 -34.46
N LYS A 307 -87.39 -10.89 -33.55
CA LYS A 307 -87.15 -10.65 -32.12
C LYS A 307 -86.34 -11.76 -31.44
N ILE A 308 -86.62 -13.02 -31.77
CA ILE A 308 -85.87 -14.17 -31.24
C ILE A 308 -84.44 -14.20 -31.80
N LYS A 309 -84.24 -13.87 -33.08
CA LYS A 309 -82.89 -13.71 -33.67
C LYS A 309 -82.10 -12.57 -33.02
N GLU A 310 -82.75 -11.43 -32.75
CA GLU A 310 -82.15 -10.28 -32.06
C GLU A 310 -81.76 -10.64 -30.61
N GLN A 311 -82.63 -11.36 -29.88
CA GLN A 311 -82.33 -11.87 -28.53
C GLN A 311 -81.17 -12.87 -28.53
N LEU A 312 -81.09 -13.78 -29.51
CA LEU A 312 -79.95 -14.69 -29.69
C LEU A 312 -78.65 -13.93 -30.01
N LEU A 313 -78.72 -12.87 -30.83
CA LEU A 313 -77.58 -12.01 -31.12
C LEU A 313 -77.09 -11.27 -29.87
N GLN A 314 -78.02 -10.70 -29.11
CA GLN A 314 -77.74 -10.03 -27.83
C GLN A 314 -77.11 -11.00 -26.83
N GLN A 315 -77.68 -12.19 -26.63
CA GLN A 315 -77.09 -13.22 -25.76
C GLN A 315 -75.69 -13.64 -26.22
N LYS A 316 -75.45 -13.79 -27.52
CA LYS A 316 -74.11 -14.10 -28.05
C LYS A 316 -73.10 -12.99 -27.73
N VAL A 317 -73.46 -11.72 -27.94
CA VAL A 317 -72.61 -10.56 -27.59
C VAL A 317 -72.34 -10.52 -26.07
N MET A 318 -73.35 -10.82 -25.25
CA MET A 318 -73.25 -10.88 -23.79
C MET A 318 -72.30 -11.99 -23.31
N VAL A 319 -72.39 -13.18 -23.91
CA VAL A 319 -71.46 -14.30 -23.68
C VAL A 319 -70.03 -13.95 -24.13
N GLU A 320 -69.85 -13.26 -25.26
CA GLU A 320 -68.53 -12.78 -25.65
C GLU A 320 -67.99 -11.68 -24.73
N ALA A 321 -68.84 -10.82 -24.17
CA ALA A 321 -68.44 -9.81 -23.19
C ALA A 321 -67.94 -10.46 -21.90
N TYR A 322 -68.68 -11.43 -21.33
CA TYR A 322 -68.21 -12.21 -20.19
C TYR A 322 -66.96 -13.04 -20.51
N ARG A 323 -66.80 -13.53 -21.74
CA ARG A 323 -65.57 -14.22 -22.16
C ARG A 323 -64.36 -13.30 -22.18
N ARG A 324 -64.52 -12.02 -22.60
CA ARG A 324 -63.47 -11.00 -22.56
C ARG A 324 -63.13 -10.60 -21.11
N ASP A 325 -64.14 -10.37 -20.27
CA ASP A 325 -63.99 -10.09 -18.84
C ASP A 325 -63.26 -11.23 -18.10
N ALA A 326 -63.65 -12.49 -18.35
CA ALA A 326 -62.94 -13.66 -17.82
C ALA A 326 -61.46 -13.66 -18.24
N THR A 327 -61.13 -13.42 -19.52
CA THR A 327 -59.73 -13.35 -19.96
C THR A 327 -58.95 -12.18 -19.36
N SER A 328 -59.58 -11.04 -19.06
CA SER A 328 -58.90 -9.95 -18.33
C SER A 328 -58.67 -10.31 -16.85
N LYS A 329 -59.59 -11.04 -16.22
CA LYS A 329 -59.43 -11.54 -14.85
C LYS A 329 -58.32 -12.60 -14.78
N ASP A 330 -58.21 -13.48 -15.77
CA ASP A 330 -57.09 -14.44 -15.87
C ASP A 330 -55.73 -13.74 -16.07
N GLN A 331 -55.68 -12.63 -16.81
CA GLN A 331 -54.49 -11.79 -16.91
C GLN A 331 -54.13 -11.15 -15.57
N LEU A 332 -55.09 -10.52 -14.89
CA LEU A 332 -54.92 -9.92 -13.56
C LEU A 332 -54.47 -10.95 -12.51
N ILE A 333 -55.06 -12.15 -12.52
CA ILE A 333 -54.65 -13.28 -11.68
C ILE A 333 -53.22 -13.75 -12.02
N SER A 334 -52.81 -13.68 -13.28
CA SER A 334 -51.45 -14.04 -13.71
C SER A 334 -50.41 -13.00 -13.29
N GLU A 335 -50.75 -11.70 -13.37
CA GLU A 335 -49.93 -10.60 -12.87
C GLU A 335 -49.79 -10.66 -11.34
N LEU A 336 -50.89 -10.90 -10.60
CA LEU A 336 -50.85 -11.11 -9.14
C LEU A 336 -50.04 -12.35 -8.73
N LYS A 337 -50.06 -13.43 -9.53
CA LYS A 337 -49.17 -14.59 -9.33
C LYS A 337 -47.69 -14.24 -9.60
N ALA A 338 -47.40 -13.33 -10.52
CA ALA A 338 -46.04 -12.87 -10.80
C ALA A 338 -45.50 -11.92 -9.72
N THR A 339 -46.29 -10.94 -9.27
CA THR A 339 -45.91 -10.04 -8.17
C THR A 339 -45.77 -10.80 -6.86
N LYS A 340 -46.66 -11.75 -6.55
CA LYS A 340 -46.49 -12.64 -5.39
C LYS A 340 -45.18 -13.42 -5.46
N LYS A 341 -44.87 -14.07 -6.60
CA LYS A 341 -43.61 -14.81 -6.75
C LYS A 341 -42.37 -13.93 -6.54
N ARG A 342 -42.42 -12.67 -6.98
CA ARG A 342 -41.34 -11.69 -6.77
C ARG A 342 -41.19 -11.31 -5.29
N LEU A 343 -42.29 -11.01 -4.60
CA LEU A 343 -42.29 -10.75 -3.16
C LEU A 343 -41.84 -11.97 -2.35
N ASP A 344 -42.20 -13.18 -2.78
CA ASP A 344 -41.74 -14.46 -2.20
C ASP A 344 -40.24 -14.72 -2.42
N SER A 345 -39.58 -14.07 -3.39
CA SER A 345 -38.10 -14.06 -3.53
C SER A 345 -37.45 -12.96 -2.70
N GLU A 346 -37.96 -11.72 -2.76
CA GLU A 346 -37.44 -10.59 -1.98
C GLU A 346 -37.52 -10.88 -0.46
N MET A 347 -38.59 -11.54 0.01
CA MET A 347 -38.70 -12.07 1.38
C MET A 347 -37.69 -13.16 1.74
N LYS A 348 -37.19 -13.94 0.78
CA LYS A 348 -36.16 -14.97 1.04
C LYS A 348 -34.77 -14.35 1.11
N GLU A 349 -34.49 -13.39 0.24
CA GLU A 349 -33.25 -12.61 0.22
C GLU A 349 -33.10 -11.83 1.52
N LEU A 350 -34.11 -11.05 1.93
CA LEU A 350 -34.12 -10.35 3.22
C LEU A 350 -33.95 -11.29 4.43
N ARG A 351 -34.57 -12.48 4.40
CA ARG A 351 -34.38 -13.50 5.46
C ARG A 351 -32.94 -14.03 5.51
N GLN A 352 -32.28 -14.19 4.36
CA GLN A 352 -30.87 -14.59 4.31
C GLN A 352 -29.95 -13.47 4.80
N GLU A 353 -30.24 -12.20 4.49
CA GLU A 353 -29.49 -11.05 4.98
C GLU A 353 -29.62 -10.90 6.51
N VAL A 354 -30.82 -11.04 7.07
CA VAL A 354 -31.01 -11.05 8.54
C VAL A 354 -30.21 -12.17 9.22
N ILE A 355 -30.10 -13.34 8.59
CA ILE A 355 -29.27 -14.45 9.12
C ILE A 355 -27.77 -14.13 9.04
N LYS A 356 -27.29 -13.52 7.93
CA LYS A 356 -25.90 -13.06 7.80
C LYS A 356 -25.56 -12.01 8.86
N LEU A 357 -26.39 -10.97 8.99
CA LEU A 357 -26.24 -9.91 9.98
C LEU A 357 -26.27 -10.43 11.43
N GLN A 358 -27.05 -11.48 11.73
CA GLN A 358 -26.97 -12.16 13.04
C GLN A 358 -25.66 -12.95 13.23
N GLY A 359 -25.10 -13.54 12.18
CA GLY A 359 -23.80 -14.19 12.21
C GLY A 359 -22.66 -13.19 12.43
N GLU A 360 -22.65 -12.12 11.65
CA GLU A 360 -21.70 -10.99 11.74
C GLU A 360 -21.77 -10.33 13.12
N LYS A 361 -22.98 -10.04 13.62
CA LYS A 361 -23.16 -9.53 14.98
C LYS A 361 -22.52 -10.45 16.03
N ARG A 362 -22.78 -11.76 15.99
CA ARG A 362 -22.18 -12.74 16.92
C ARG A 362 -20.66 -12.80 16.81
N ALA A 363 -20.10 -12.64 15.61
CA ALA A 363 -18.66 -12.54 15.42
C ALA A 363 -18.09 -11.26 16.07
N THR A 364 -18.73 -10.11 15.89
CA THR A 364 -18.30 -8.86 16.56
C THR A 364 -18.47 -8.90 18.08
N GLU A 365 -19.52 -9.55 18.61
CA GLU A 365 -19.70 -9.78 20.05
C GLU A 365 -18.61 -10.70 20.62
N ALA A 366 -18.20 -11.74 19.88
CA ALA A 366 -17.11 -12.63 20.25
C ALA A 366 -15.74 -11.94 20.23
N GLU A 367 -15.47 -11.13 19.21
CA GLU A 367 -14.23 -10.32 19.10
C GLU A 367 -14.17 -9.24 20.18
N HIS A 368 -15.26 -8.52 20.45
CA HIS A 368 -15.34 -7.57 21.57
C HIS A 368 -15.08 -8.27 22.91
N SER A 369 -15.66 -9.47 23.11
CA SER A 369 -15.39 -10.31 24.29
C SER A 369 -13.94 -10.82 24.35
N ARG A 370 -13.20 -10.85 23.23
CA ARG A 370 -11.78 -11.23 23.15
C ARG A 370 -10.89 -10.04 23.52
N LEU A 371 -11.14 -8.89 22.88
CA LEU A 371 -10.47 -7.62 23.14
C LEU A 371 -10.64 -7.16 24.60
N GLN A 372 -11.82 -7.39 25.21
CA GLN A 372 -12.04 -7.08 26.63
C GLN A 372 -11.18 -7.94 27.57
N ARG A 373 -10.94 -9.21 27.23
CA ARG A 373 -10.02 -10.10 27.97
C ARG A 373 -8.56 -9.71 27.76
N GLU A 374 -8.18 -9.38 26.53
CA GLU A 374 -6.84 -8.86 26.22
C GLU A 374 -6.56 -7.56 26.98
N ALA A 375 -7.50 -6.61 26.99
CA ALA A 375 -7.39 -5.36 27.74
C ALA A 375 -7.31 -5.56 29.26
N SER A 376 -8.02 -6.53 29.84
CA SER A 376 -7.91 -6.86 31.27
C SER A 376 -6.59 -7.56 31.61
N GLN A 377 -6.05 -8.37 30.69
CA GLN A 377 -4.76 -9.02 30.85
C GLN A 377 -3.60 -8.00 30.79
N VAL A 378 -3.67 -7.02 29.88
CA VAL A 378 -2.71 -5.90 29.82
C VAL A 378 -2.80 -5.02 31.07
N HIS A 379 -3.99 -4.76 31.61
CA HIS A 379 -4.13 -4.05 32.90
C HIS A 379 -3.49 -4.80 34.07
N GLN A 380 -3.63 -6.13 34.13
CA GLN A 380 -2.95 -6.93 35.16
C GLN A 380 -1.43 -6.86 34.99
N GLN A 381 -0.92 -7.00 33.76
CA GLN A 381 0.51 -6.89 33.46
C GLN A 381 1.08 -5.50 33.81
N MET A 382 0.32 -4.42 33.57
CA MET A 382 0.67 -3.07 34.02
C MET A 382 0.78 -3.00 35.55
N ALA A 383 -0.21 -3.49 36.28
CA ALA A 383 -0.20 -3.48 37.75
C ALA A 383 0.95 -4.35 38.33
N ASP A 384 1.24 -5.49 37.71
CA ASP A 384 2.35 -6.38 38.10
C ASP A 384 3.71 -5.70 37.86
N LEU A 385 3.86 -4.94 36.76
CA LEU A 385 5.07 -4.16 36.44
C LEU A 385 5.22 -2.94 37.36
N GLU A 386 4.14 -2.23 37.65
CA GLU A 386 4.13 -1.13 38.63
C GLU A 386 4.53 -1.63 40.02
N ALA A 387 4.05 -2.80 40.45
CA ALA A 387 4.46 -3.43 41.70
C ALA A 387 5.96 -3.80 41.72
N HIS A 388 6.51 -4.32 40.61
CA HIS A 388 7.95 -4.58 40.49
C HIS A 388 8.77 -3.29 40.55
N LEU A 389 8.35 -2.22 39.86
CA LEU A 389 9.02 -0.91 39.92
C LEU A 389 9.06 -0.35 41.34
N HIS A 390 7.98 -0.47 42.11
CA HIS A 390 7.95 -0.07 43.52
C HIS A 390 8.89 -0.92 44.39
N SER A 391 9.04 -2.24 44.13
CA SER A 391 10.02 -3.09 44.84
C SER A 391 11.45 -2.66 44.53
N VAL A 392 11.80 -2.56 43.25
CA VAL A 392 13.14 -2.15 42.79
C VAL A 392 13.52 -0.76 43.29
N GLN A 393 12.56 0.17 43.35
CA GLN A 393 12.78 1.50 43.90
C GLN A 393 13.03 1.46 45.41
N LYS A 394 12.27 0.66 46.17
CA LYS A 394 12.51 0.45 47.61
C LYS A 394 13.87 -0.23 47.87
N GLU A 395 14.25 -1.21 47.06
CA GLU A 395 15.57 -1.87 47.13
C GLU A 395 16.70 -0.89 46.85
N ARG A 396 16.53 0.02 45.87
CA ARG A 396 17.49 1.11 45.58
C ARG A 396 17.60 2.09 46.75
N ASP A 397 16.49 2.51 47.33
CA ASP A 397 16.48 3.44 48.47
C ASP A 397 17.13 2.78 49.71
N GLU A 398 16.88 1.48 49.94
CA GLU A 398 17.58 0.70 50.97
C GLU A 398 19.09 0.61 50.71
N MET A 399 19.52 0.33 49.48
CA MET A 399 20.94 0.32 49.11
C MET A 399 21.61 1.70 49.25
N GLU A 400 20.89 2.80 48.99
CA GLU A 400 21.42 4.15 49.22
C GLU A 400 21.68 4.41 50.71
N THR A 401 20.78 3.99 51.62
CA THR A 401 21.05 4.11 53.07
C THR A 401 22.25 3.28 53.52
N HIS A 402 22.47 2.09 52.92
CA HIS A 402 23.66 1.29 53.18
C HIS A 402 24.95 1.98 52.69
N LEU A 403 24.93 2.59 51.51
CA LEU A 403 26.06 3.39 51.00
C LEU A 403 26.36 4.61 51.89
N GLN A 404 25.34 5.29 52.41
CA GLN A 404 25.52 6.40 53.35
C GLN A 404 26.15 5.93 54.67
N SER A 405 25.76 4.76 55.19
CA SER A 405 26.41 4.15 56.37
C SER A 405 27.88 3.79 56.09
N LEU A 406 28.17 3.13 54.97
CA LEU A 406 29.53 2.77 54.59
C LEU A 406 30.44 3.99 54.42
N GLN A 407 29.93 5.10 53.88
CA GLN A 407 30.68 6.37 53.82
C GLN A 407 30.95 6.98 55.20
N PHE A 408 30.05 6.79 56.17
CA PHE A 408 30.26 7.24 57.55
C PHE A 408 31.33 6.38 58.25
N ASP A 409 31.25 5.06 58.11
CA ASP A 409 32.26 4.12 58.64
C ASP A 409 33.63 4.34 58.00
N GLN A 410 33.70 4.62 56.69
CA GLN A 410 34.92 5.01 55.99
C GLN A 410 35.55 6.28 56.60
N LYS A 411 34.73 7.32 56.88
CA LYS A 411 35.19 8.56 57.52
C LYS A 411 35.72 8.32 58.93
N GLN A 412 35.05 7.47 59.72
CA GLN A 412 35.57 7.04 61.04
C GLN A 412 36.90 6.30 60.92
N MET A 413 37.00 5.35 59.98
CA MET A 413 38.24 4.59 59.76
C MET A 413 39.40 5.49 59.34
N VAL A 414 39.19 6.50 58.49
CA VAL A 414 40.23 7.50 58.16
C VAL A 414 40.70 8.20 59.44
N ALA A 415 39.80 8.80 60.22
CA ALA A 415 40.15 9.50 61.46
C ALA A 415 40.88 8.59 62.48
N LEU A 416 40.45 7.33 62.61
CA LEU A 416 41.12 6.34 63.46
C LEU A 416 42.52 5.98 62.94
N THR A 417 42.75 5.90 61.63
CA THR A 417 44.11 5.67 61.08
C THR A 417 45.03 6.87 61.27
N GLU A 418 44.50 8.10 61.22
CA GLU A 418 45.28 9.32 61.48
C GLU A 418 45.65 9.45 62.96
N ALA A 419 44.71 9.21 63.87
CA ALA A 419 44.98 9.13 65.31
C ALA A 419 46.05 8.05 65.61
N ASN A 420 45.97 6.88 64.97
CA ASN A 420 46.99 5.83 65.10
C ASN A 420 48.37 6.25 64.56
N LYS A 421 48.44 7.00 63.46
CA LYS A 421 49.72 7.56 62.95
C LYS A 421 50.33 8.55 63.95
N ALA A 422 49.51 9.45 64.52
CA ALA A 422 49.95 10.42 65.51
C ALA A 422 50.46 9.76 66.80
N LEU A 423 49.72 8.77 67.33
CA LEU A 423 50.11 8.02 68.53
C LEU A 423 51.40 7.21 68.31
N LYS A 424 51.58 6.58 67.13
CA LYS A 424 52.85 5.89 66.79
C LYS A 424 54.04 6.85 66.81
N LYS A 425 53.91 8.04 66.22
CA LYS A 425 54.97 9.07 66.22
C LYS A 425 55.33 9.50 67.64
N GLN A 426 54.35 9.77 68.50
CA GLN A 426 54.59 10.11 69.91
C GLN A 426 55.29 8.96 70.68
N ILE A 427 54.92 7.71 70.43
CA ILE A 427 55.57 6.54 71.03
C ILE A 427 57.03 6.42 70.56
N GLU A 428 57.31 6.66 69.27
CA GLU A 428 58.67 6.65 68.73
C GLU A 428 59.54 7.78 69.30
N GLU A 429 59.02 8.99 69.41
CA GLU A 429 59.69 10.14 70.02
C GLU A 429 60.05 9.87 71.50
N LEU A 430 59.07 9.41 72.30
CA LEU A 430 59.29 9.02 73.70
C LEU A 430 60.28 7.86 73.85
N GLN A 431 60.27 6.89 72.92
CA GLN A 431 61.26 5.80 72.94
C GLN A 431 62.68 6.28 72.63
N GLN A 432 62.86 7.26 71.74
CA GLN A 432 64.18 7.82 71.44
C GLN A 432 64.74 8.59 72.64
N GLU A 433 63.93 9.42 73.29
CA GLU A 433 64.34 10.17 74.49
C GLU A 433 64.63 9.26 75.69
N ALA A 434 63.81 8.22 75.90
CA ALA A 434 64.07 7.20 76.90
C ALA A 434 65.38 6.43 76.63
N ARG A 435 65.70 6.11 75.36
CA ARG A 435 66.99 5.48 75.00
C ARG A 435 68.17 6.42 75.29
N LYS A 436 68.07 7.70 74.90
CA LYS A 436 69.11 8.71 75.12
C LYS A 436 69.44 8.85 76.61
N THR A 437 68.44 9.17 77.43
CA THR A 437 68.61 9.33 78.89
C THR A 437 69.15 8.07 79.58
N ILE A 438 68.72 6.88 79.16
CA ILE A 438 69.27 5.61 79.67
C ILE A 438 70.75 5.45 79.29
N THR A 439 71.17 5.84 78.08
CA THR A 439 72.59 5.77 77.69
C THR A 439 73.47 6.78 78.45
N GLU A 440 73.00 8.00 78.66
CA GLU A 440 73.69 9.05 79.41
C GLU A 440 73.89 8.64 80.88
N GLN A 441 72.85 8.12 81.53
CA GLN A 441 72.94 7.58 82.89
C GLN A 441 73.87 6.34 82.98
N LYS A 442 73.81 5.45 81.99
CA LYS A 442 74.75 4.30 81.88
C LYS A 442 76.20 4.76 81.65
N GLN A 443 76.44 5.98 81.12
CA GLN A 443 77.78 6.58 81.03
C GLN A 443 78.21 7.30 82.32
N LYS A 444 77.39 8.16 82.95
CA LYS A 444 77.75 8.85 84.21
C LYS A 444 78.19 7.85 85.28
N MET A 445 77.38 6.80 85.47
CA MET A 445 77.65 5.72 86.42
C MET A 445 78.94 4.93 86.13
N LYS A 446 79.42 4.86 84.88
CA LYS A 446 80.72 4.25 84.56
C LYS A 446 81.89 5.15 85.01
N ARG A 447 81.77 6.47 84.83
CA ARG A 447 82.77 7.46 85.24
C ARG A 447 82.89 7.50 86.77
N LEU A 448 81.80 7.72 87.49
CA LEU A 448 81.78 7.63 88.97
C LEU A 448 82.41 6.32 89.49
N GLY A 449 82.20 5.20 88.77
CA GLY A 449 82.82 3.91 89.07
C GLY A 449 84.33 3.81 88.79
N SER A 450 84.90 4.54 87.83
CA SER A 450 86.36 4.67 87.68
C SER A 450 86.94 5.62 88.71
N ASP A 451 86.24 6.73 88.95
CA ASP A 451 86.77 7.89 89.65
C ASP A 451 86.87 7.59 91.16
N LEU A 452 85.84 6.96 91.74
CA LEU A 452 85.87 6.37 93.08
C LEU A 452 87.02 5.36 93.25
N ASN A 453 87.23 4.48 92.25
CA ASN A 453 88.31 3.49 92.28
C ASN A 453 89.71 4.14 92.19
N SER A 454 89.85 5.34 91.62
CA SER A 454 91.09 6.13 91.69
C SER A 454 91.25 6.82 93.04
N ALA A 455 90.23 7.52 93.54
CA ALA A 455 90.28 8.21 94.84
C ALA A 455 90.58 7.23 96.00
N GLN A 456 89.93 6.06 96.01
CA GLN A 456 90.18 5.05 97.05
C GLN A 456 91.59 4.42 96.95
N LYS A 457 92.23 4.42 95.76
CA LYS A 457 93.64 4.03 95.62
C LYS A 457 94.57 5.14 96.11
N GLU A 458 94.30 6.39 95.73
CA GLU A 458 95.07 7.57 96.13
C GLU A 458 95.10 7.70 97.66
N MET A 459 93.93 7.63 98.31
CA MET A 459 93.77 7.61 99.77
C MET A 459 94.60 6.49 100.41
N LYS A 460 94.55 5.26 99.87
CA LYS A 460 95.36 4.13 100.37
C LYS A 460 96.87 4.33 100.16
N THR A 461 97.31 5.05 99.13
CA THR A 461 98.72 5.41 98.95
C THR A 461 99.17 6.54 99.88
N LYS A 462 98.35 7.57 100.09
CA LYS A 462 98.60 8.63 101.08
C LYS A 462 98.68 8.06 102.50
N HIS A 463 97.80 7.14 102.86
CA HIS A 463 97.80 6.53 104.19
C HIS A 463 99.08 5.74 104.47
N LYS A 464 99.57 4.98 103.48
CA LYS A 464 100.88 4.30 103.57
C LYS A 464 102.05 5.27 103.61
N ALA A 465 101.98 6.40 102.90
CA ALA A 465 103.02 7.43 102.99
C ALA A 465 103.06 8.05 104.39
N TYR A 466 101.89 8.34 104.98
CA TYR A 466 101.73 8.80 106.36
C TYR A 466 102.29 7.79 107.39
N GLU A 467 101.87 6.52 107.34
CA GLU A 467 102.38 5.45 108.21
C GLU A 467 103.92 5.37 108.18
N ASN A 468 104.51 5.46 106.98
CA ASN A 468 105.96 5.45 106.81
C ASN A 468 106.63 6.73 107.35
N ALA A 469 106.06 7.92 107.10
CA ALA A 469 106.62 9.19 107.57
C ALA A 469 106.62 9.27 109.11
N VAL A 470 105.48 8.95 109.75
CA VAL A 470 105.37 8.84 111.20
C VAL A 470 106.31 7.75 111.73
N GLY A 471 106.35 6.57 111.11
CA GLY A 471 107.24 5.49 111.54
C GLY A 471 108.73 5.84 111.45
N ILE A 472 109.15 6.72 110.53
CA ILE A 472 110.53 7.22 110.44
C ILE A 472 110.79 8.29 111.52
N LEU A 473 109.90 9.27 111.66
CA LEU A 473 110.06 10.37 112.62
C LEU A 473 109.96 9.90 114.07
N SER A 474 109.02 9.00 114.39
CA SER A 474 108.92 8.37 115.72
C SER A 474 110.16 7.55 116.07
N ARG A 475 110.78 6.86 115.10
CA ARG A 475 112.05 6.14 115.33
C ARG A 475 113.19 7.11 115.61
N ARG A 476 113.34 8.17 114.82
CA ARG A 476 114.34 9.24 115.06
C ARG A 476 114.15 9.92 116.42
N LEU A 477 112.91 10.17 116.81
CA LEU A 477 112.58 10.72 118.12
C LEU A 477 112.95 9.75 119.25
N GLN A 478 112.73 8.45 119.07
CA GLN A 478 113.13 7.42 120.04
C GLN A 478 114.66 7.22 120.11
N GLU A 479 115.37 7.34 118.98
CA GLU A 479 116.83 7.36 118.90
C GLU A 479 117.40 8.59 119.64
N ALA A 480 116.80 9.78 119.42
CA ALA A 480 117.18 11.01 120.12
C ALA A 480 116.85 10.98 121.63
N LEU A 481 115.74 10.35 122.03
CA LEU A 481 115.39 10.09 123.43
C LEU A 481 116.43 9.19 124.10
N ALA A 482 116.77 8.06 123.49
CA ALA A 482 117.77 7.14 124.02
C ALA A 482 119.17 7.79 124.12
N ALA A 483 119.55 8.62 123.13
CA ALA A 483 120.78 9.40 123.19
C ALA A 483 120.76 10.44 124.33
N LYS A 484 119.61 11.11 124.57
CA LYS A 484 119.43 12.03 125.70
C LYS A 484 119.57 11.29 127.04
N GLU A 485 118.89 10.16 127.19
CA GLU A 485 118.91 9.35 128.41
C GLU A 485 120.32 8.80 128.70
N ALA A 486 121.07 8.39 127.67
CA ALA A 486 122.48 8.02 127.81
C ALA A 486 123.34 9.20 128.30
N ALA A 487 123.20 10.40 127.71
CA ALA A 487 123.93 11.60 128.13
C ALA A 487 123.56 12.07 129.55
N ASP A 488 122.27 12.02 129.93
CA ASP A 488 121.81 12.27 131.31
C ASP A 488 122.42 11.26 132.29
N VAL A 489 122.50 9.98 131.93
CA VAL A 489 123.11 8.93 132.76
C VAL A 489 124.61 9.15 132.91
N GLU A 490 125.36 9.43 131.85
CA GLU A 490 126.80 9.74 131.93
C GLU A 490 127.06 11.00 132.78
N LEU A 491 126.26 12.06 132.60
CA LEU A 491 126.31 13.24 133.47
C LEU A 491 126.03 12.91 134.94
N SER A 492 125.03 12.06 135.22
CA SER A 492 124.72 11.65 136.59
C SER A 492 125.87 10.88 137.25
N GLN A 493 126.55 10.01 136.49
CA GLN A 493 127.69 9.23 136.98
C GLN A 493 128.92 10.11 137.22
N LEU A 494 129.24 11.03 136.30
CA LEU A 494 130.36 11.97 136.45
C LEU A 494 130.13 12.97 137.59
N ARG A 495 128.89 13.48 137.75
CA ARG A 495 128.51 14.32 138.91
C ARG A 495 128.61 13.55 140.23
N ALA A 496 128.25 12.26 140.26
CA ALA A 496 128.41 11.42 141.45
C ALA A 496 129.90 11.17 141.78
N GLN A 497 130.74 10.90 140.78
CA GLN A 497 132.19 10.73 140.96
C GLN A 497 132.86 12.01 141.47
N SER A 498 132.44 13.18 140.96
CA SER A 498 132.88 14.51 141.42
C SER A 498 132.60 14.81 142.91
N GLY A 499 131.78 14.00 143.59
CA GLY A 499 131.53 14.13 145.03
C GLY A 499 132.55 13.43 145.94
N SER A 500 133.51 12.67 145.37
CA SER A 500 134.37 11.75 146.15
C SER A 500 135.89 11.97 146.02
N SER A 501 136.33 12.88 145.14
CA SER A 501 137.73 13.27 144.99
C SER A 501 137.87 14.80 144.82
N GLY A 502 138.94 15.38 145.37
CA GLY A 502 139.09 16.83 145.50
C GLY A 502 139.73 17.51 144.29
N SER A 503 138.94 18.29 143.55
CA SER A 503 139.38 19.36 142.63
C SER A 503 140.33 18.94 141.48
N ASP A 504 139.79 18.25 140.47
CA ASP A 504 140.49 17.96 139.21
C ASP A 504 139.77 18.64 138.01
N PRO A 505 140.37 19.64 137.33
CA PRO A 505 139.67 20.49 136.37
C PRO A 505 139.24 19.76 135.08
N ALA A 506 139.92 18.67 134.69
CA ALA A 506 139.56 17.91 133.48
C ALA A 506 138.17 17.27 133.56
N LEU A 507 137.70 16.93 134.77
CA LEU A 507 136.34 16.45 135.00
C LEU A 507 135.30 17.55 134.81
N HIS A 508 135.64 18.80 135.12
CA HIS A 508 134.75 19.95 134.94
C HIS A 508 134.53 20.25 133.44
N GLU A 509 135.59 20.25 132.63
CA GLU A 509 135.47 20.40 131.17
C GLU A 509 134.64 19.27 130.56
N ARG A 510 134.81 18.02 131.02
CA ARG A 510 134.02 16.88 130.52
C ARG A 510 132.53 16.97 130.89
N ILE A 511 132.20 17.44 132.10
CA ILE A 511 130.82 17.71 132.51
C ILE A 511 130.24 18.85 131.65
N GLN A 512 130.97 19.94 131.46
CA GLN A 512 130.48 21.09 130.67
C GLN A 512 130.29 20.75 129.19
N ALA A 513 131.15 19.89 128.62
CA ALA A 513 130.97 19.36 127.27
C ALA A 513 129.68 18.51 127.16
N LEU A 514 129.47 17.57 128.09
CA LEU A 514 128.25 16.75 128.12
C LEU A 514 126.98 17.56 128.40
N GLU A 515 127.06 18.66 129.16
CA GLU A 515 125.94 19.59 129.33
C GLU A 515 125.60 20.32 128.01
N GLY A 516 126.60 20.65 127.20
CA GLY A 516 126.42 21.15 125.84
C GLY A 516 125.81 20.09 124.90
N GLU A 517 126.32 18.86 124.92
CA GLU A 517 125.79 17.75 124.14
C GLU A 517 124.33 17.46 124.54
N LEU A 518 124.02 17.35 125.83
CA LEU A 518 122.66 17.19 126.36
C LEU A 518 121.73 18.33 125.93
N GLN A 519 122.21 19.58 125.91
CA GLN A 519 121.43 20.71 125.38
C GLN A 519 121.16 20.54 123.88
N THR A 520 122.15 20.18 123.06
CA THR A 520 121.94 20.00 121.61
C THR A 520 120.99 18.84 121.30
N VAL A 521 121.11 17.70 122.00
CA VAL A 521 120.19 16.56 121.86
C VAL A 521 118.79 16.91 122.38
N GLY A 522 118.69 17.71 123.45
CA GLY A 522 117.42 18.26 123.93
C GLY A 522 116.72 19.15 122.90
N HIS A 523 117.47 20.02 122.21
CA HIS A 523 116.94 20.86 121.12
C HIS A 523 116.53 20.02 119.90
N SER A 524 117.34 19.05 119.47
CA SER A 524 116.97 18.18 118.34
C SER A 524 115.75 17.32 118.65
N LYS A 525 115.59 16.87 119.90
CA LYS A 525 114.39 16.16 120.36
C LYS A 525 113.13 17.04 120.25
N VAL A 526 113.18 18.29 120.70
CA VAL A 526 112.05 19.25 120.59
C VAL A 526 111.74 19.62 119.14
N LEU A 527 112.74 19.67 118.25
CA LEU A 527 112.51 19.85 116.81
C LEU A 527 111.83 18.62 116.19
N LEU A 528 112.29 17.40 116.48
CA LEU A 528 111.66 16.17 116.01
C LEU A 528 110.22 16.00 116.54
N GLU A 529 109.93 16.44 117.76
CA GLU A 529 108.55 16.47 118.30
C GLU A 529 107.65 17.43 117.51
N LYS A 530 108.17 18.58 117.07
CA LYS A 530 107.42 19.53 116.22
C LYS A 530 107.25 19.00 114.80
N GLU A 531 108.32 18.53 114.16
CA GLU A 531 108.27 17.93 112.81
C GLU A 531 107.28 16.76 112.76
N LEU A 532 107.27 15.89 113.77
CA LEU A 532 106.31 14.80 113.90
C LEU A 532 104.88 15.32 114.04
N GLN A 533 104.65 16.35 114.88
CA GLN A 533 103.31 16.91 115.09
C GLN A 533 102.78 17.66 113.86
N GLU A 534 103.64 18.39 113.14
CA GLU A 534 103.30 19.10 111.90
C GLU A 534 103.02 18.11 110.76
N VAL A 535 103.82 17.06 110.61
CA VAL A 535 103.54 15.97 109.66
C VAL A 535 102.22 15.27 109.99
N ILE A 536 101.95 14.95 111.26
CA ILE A 536 100.67 14.37 111.68
C ILE A 536 99.50 15.31 111.34
N ALA A 537 99.61 16.61 111.62
CA ALA A 537 98.55 17.58 111.32
C ALA A 537 98.26 17.67 109.80
N LEU A 538 99.28 17.89 108.97
CA LEU A 538 99.11 18.06 107.52
C LEU A 538 98.59 16.78 106.86
N THR A 539 99.19 15.63 107.18
CA THR A 539 98.80 14.35 106.56
C THR A 539 97.46 13.81 107.07
N SER A 540 97.05 14.13 108.31
CA SER A 540 95.69 13.81 108.76
C SER A 540 94.66 14.66 108.03
N GLN A 541 94.91 15.96 107.83
CA GLN A 541 94.05 16.80 106.97
C GLN A 541 93.95 16.24 105.54
N GLU A 542 95.08 15.96 104.87
CA GLU A 542 95.08 15.36 103.53
C GLU A 542 94.33 14.01 103.48
N LEU A 543 94.33 13.25 104.56
CA LEU A 543 93.62 11.98 104.68
C LEU A 543 92.12 12.15 104.89
N GLU A 544 91.67 13.13 105.67
CA GLU A 544 90.24 13.44 105.79
C GLU A 544 89.68 14.04 104.48
N GLU A 545 90.38 14.99 103.84
CA GLU A 545 90.00 15.50 102.50
C GLU A 545 89.92 14.37 101.46
N SER A 546 90.83 13.39 101.53
CA SER A 546 90.83 12.20 100.67
C SER A 546 89.77 11.16 101.06
N ARG A 547 89.17 11.24 102.25
CA ARG A 547 88.04 10.40 102.70
C ARG A 547 86.70 11.04 102.34
N GLU A 548 86.53 12.34 102.59
CA GLU A 548 85.33 13.10 102.20
C GLU A 548 85.07 12.94 100.70
N LYS A 549 86.10 13.15 99.86
CA LYS A 549 86.03 12.93 98.41
C LYS A 549 85.71 11.47 98.00
N VAL A 550 86.03 10.49 98.83
CA VAL A 550 85.63 9.08 98.61
C VAL A 550 84.16 8.88 98.99
N LEU A 551 83.68 9.47 100.09
CA LEU A 551 82.28 9.42 100.53
C LEU A 551 81.34 10.10 99.53
N GLU A 552 81.68 11.31 99.05
CA GLU A 552 80.92 12.01 97.99
C GLU A 552 80.73 11.14 96.75
N LEU A 553 81.80 10.48 96.29
CA LEU A 553 81.78 9.59 95.14
C LEU A 553 81.05 8.26 95.42
N GLU A 554 81.00 7.80 96.67
CA GLU A 554 80.19 6.63 97.08
C GLU A 554 78.69 6.97 97.10
N ASP A 555 78.30 8.17 97.56
CA ASP A 555 76.90 8.62 97.56
C ASP A 555 76.39 8.98 96.16
N GLU A 556 77.15 9.71 95.32
CA GLU A 556 76.79 9.92 93.90
C GLU A 556 76.63 8.58 93.15
N LEU A 557 77.46 7.59 93.46
CA LEU A 557 77.35 6.24 92.91
C LEU A 557 76.15 5.48 93.50
N GLN A 558 75.76 5.74 94.74
CA GLN A 558 74.57 5.19 95.40
C GLN A 558 73.28 5.73 94.79
N GLU A 559 73.19 7.04 94.53
CA GLU A 559 72.08 7.63 93.75
C GLU A 559 72.01 7.04 92.35
N SER A 560 73.16 6.94 91.66
CA SER A 560 73.27 6.32 90.33
C SER A 560 72.81 4.85 90.32
N ARG A 561 73.07 4.09 91.39
CA ARG A 561 72.51 2.75 91.60
C ARG A 561 71.00 2.78 91.82
N GLY A 562 70.47 3.81 92.50
CA GLY A 562 69.04 4.11 92.62
C GLY A 562 68.36 4.32 91.26
N PHE A 563 68.92 5.17 90.41
CA PHE A 563 68.45 5.36 89.04
C PHE A 563 68.50 4.05 88.23
N ARG A 564 69.58 3.25 88.34
CA ARG A 564 69.65 1.92 87.70
C ARG A 564 68.50 1.00 88.13
N ARG A 565 68.11 1.00 89.42
CA ARG A 565 66.95 0.24 89.92
C ARG A 565 65.63 0.73 89.33
N LYS A 566 65.45 2.05 89.14
CA LYS A 566 64.27 2.63 88.48
C LYS A 566 64.20 2.25 87.00
N ILE A 567 65.33 2.34 86.28
CA ILE A 567 65.46 1.93 84.88
C ILE A 567 65.10 0.45 84.71
N LYS A 568 65.61 -0.45 85.56
CA LYS A 568 65.27 -1.89 85.44
C LYS A 568 63.77 -2.17 85.56
N ARG A 569 63.04 -1.48 86.46
CA ARG A 569 61.57 -1.62 86.55
C ARG A 569 60.87 -1.18 85.27
N LEU A 570 61.36 -0.12 84.62
CA LEU A 570 60.84 0.37 83.34
C LEU A 570 61.18 -0.59 82.18
N GLU A 571 62.40 -1.16 82.16
CA GLU A 571 62.78 -2.23 81.23
C GLU A 571 61.87 -3.47 81.42
N ASP A 572 61.51 -3.83 82.66
CA ASP A 572 60.63 -4.97 82.95
C ASP A 572 59.13 -4.69 82.68
N SER A 573 58.64 -3.46 82.82
CA SER A 573 57.28 -3.09 82.36
C SER A 573 57.17 -3.00 80.84
N ASN A 574 58.23 -2.51 80.15
CA ASN A 574 58.24 -2.43 78.69
C ASN A 574 58.20 -3.83 78.03
N LYS A 575 58.77 -4.86 78.67
CA LYS A 575 58.61 -6.27 78.24
C LYS A 575 57.15 -6.73 78.29
N LYS A 576 56.37 -6.32 79.29
CA LYS A 576 54.93 -6.66 79.36
C LYS A 576 54.15 -6.01 78.22
N LEU A 577 54.33 -4.70 78.05
CA LEU A 577 53.74 -3.94 76.93
C LEU A 577 54.13 -4.51 75.56
N SER A 578 55.36 -5.05 75.42
CA SER A 578 55.80 -5.72 74.19
C SER A 578 55.05 -7.03 73.95
N LEU A 579 54.79 -7.85 74.98
CA LEU A 579 54.00 -9.08 74.87
C LEU A 579 52.51 -8.78 74.57
N GLU A 580 51.96 -7.75 75.19
CA GLU A 580 50.62 -7.24 74.90
C GLU A 580 50.51 -6.76 73.44
N LEU A 581 51.55 -6.07 72.92
CA LEU A 581 51.61 -5.64 71.52
C LEU A 581 51.71 -6.80 70.52
N GLU A 582 52.43 -7.89 70.83
CA GLU A 582 52.41 -9.11 70.00
C GLU A 582 51.04 -9.83 70.06
N HIS A 583 50.34 -9.78 71.20
CA HIS A 583 48.98 -10.33 71.32
C HIS A 583 47.97 -9.54 70.48
N GLU A 584 48.02 -8.20 70.49
CA GLU A 584 47.15 -7.38 69.63
C GLU A 584 47.52 -7.49 68.14
N LYS A 585 48.79 -7.69 67.78
CA LYS A 585 49.18 -8.10 66.41
C LYS A 585 48.55 -9.44 66.01
N GLY A 586 48.54 -10.43 66.92
CA GLY A 586 47.90 -11.73 66.69
C GLY A 586 46.41 -11.59 66.38
N LYS A 587 45.67 -10.81 67.20
CA LYS A 587 44.27 -10.44 66.92
C LYS A 587 44.11 -9.73 65.58
N LEU A 588 44.95 -8.74 65.27
CA LEU A 588 44.87 -7.99 64.02
C LEU A 588 45.14 -8.88 62.80
N THR A 589 46.00 -9.89 62.93
CA THR A 589 46.22 -10.92 61.90
C THR A 589 44.97 -11.78 61.70
N GLY A 590 44.31 -12.21 62.79
CA GLY A 590 43.03 -12.93 62.72
C GLY A 590 41.88 -12.11 62.12
N LEU A 591 41.80 -10.81 62.45
CA LEU A 591 40.88 -9.87 61.78
C LEU A 591 41.23 -9.69 60.31
N GLY A 592 42.52 -9.68 59.95
CA GLY A 592 42.99 -9.67 58.57
C GLY A 592 42.56 -10.91 57.77
N GLN A 593 42.62 -12.10 58.39
CA GLN A 593 42.13 -13.36 57.82
C GLN A 593 40.61 -13.35 57.64
N SER A 594 39.85 -12.88 58.64
CA SER A 594 38.40 -12.71 58.54
C SER A 594 38.01 -11.74 57.41
N ASN A 595 38.71 -10.60 57.31
CA ASN A 595 38.51 -9.63 56.23
C ASN A 595 38.91 -10.19 54.85
N ALA A 596 39.94 -11.04 54.77
CA ALA A 596 40.28 -11.75 53.53
C ALA A 596 39.15 -12.70 53.10
N ALA A 597 38.60 -13.51 54.00
CA ALA A 597 37.47 -14.39 53.71
C ALA A 597 36.19 -13.60 53.31
N LEU A 598 35.96 -12.42 53.91
CA LEU A 598 34.88 -11.53 53.49
C LEU A 598 35.08 -10.96 52.09
N ARG A 599 36.32 -10.62 51.68
CA ARG A 599 36.61 -10.23 50.29
C ARG A 599 36.46 -11.38 49.30
N GLU A 600 36.86 -12.59 49.68
CA GLU A 600 36.64 -13.79 48.87
C GLU A 600 35.15 -14.06 48.66
N HIS A 601 34.34 -13.96 49.72
CA HIS A 601 32.89 -14.03 49.63
C HIS A 601 32.29 -12.88 48.78
N ASN A 602 32.83 -11.65 48.88
CA ASN A 602 32.39 -10.55 48.04
C ASN A 602 32.71 -10.80 46.57
N SER A 603 33.88 -11.33 46.25
CA SER A 603 34.26 -11.69 44.88
C SER A 603 33.40 -12.83 44.30
N ILE A 604 32.96 -13.77 45.14
CA ILE A 604 31.97 -14.80 44.77
C ILE A 604 30.59 -14.15 44.49
N LEU A 605 30.19 -13.11 45.22
CA LEU A 605 28.97 -12.36 44.94
C LEU A 605 29.09 -11.49 43.68
N GLU A 606 30.21 -10.78 43.50
CA GLU A 606 30.51 -9.97 42.30
C GLU A 606 30.50 -10.84 41.03
N THR A 607 31.13 -12.02 41.05
CA THR A 607 31.11 -12.95 39.91
C THR A 607 29.73 -13.58 39.68
N ALA A 608 28.94 -13.80 40.72
CA ALA A 608 27.54 -14.23 40.58
C ALA A 608 26.61 -13.12 40.04
N LEU A 609 26.89 -11.85 40.38
CA LEU A 609 26.20 -10.68 39.83
C LEU A 609 26.57 -10.46 38.36
N ALA A 610 27.86 -10.41 38.02
CA ALA A 610 28.33 -10.29 36.65
C ALA A 610 27.80 -11.43 35.75
N LYS A 611 27.65 -12.64 36.29
CA LYS A 611 26.97 -13.73 35.58
C LYS A 611 25.47 -13.44 35.37
N ARG A 612 24.74 -12.98 36.39
CA ARG A 612 23.32 -12.59 36.24
C ARG A 612 23.13 -11.43 35.25
N GLU A 613 24.05 -10.48 35.22
CA GLU A 613 24.07 -9.39 34.24
C GLU A 613 24.29 -9.93 32.82
N ALA A 614 25.22 -10.87 32.62
CA ALA A 614 25.41 -11.55 31.34
C ALA A 614 24.17 -12.38 30.93
N ASP A 615 23.57 -13.13 31.85
CA ASP A 615 22.34 -13.91 31.63
C ASP A 615 21.16 -12.97 31.26
N LEU A 616 21.07 -11.78 31.88
CA LEU A 616 20.07 -10.74 31.57
C LEU A 616 20.32 -10.07 30.21
N VAL A 617 21.57 -9.78 29.84
CA VAL A 617 21.93 -9.27 28.50
C VAL A 617 21.59 -10.32 27.44
N GLN A 618 21.88 -11.60 27.68
CA GLN A 618 21.51 -12.69 26.78
C GLN A 618 19.98 -12.82 26.64
N LEU A 619 19.22 -12.66 27.74
CA LEU A 619 17.76 -12.66 27.71
C LEU A 619 17.21 -11.44 26.93
N ASN A 620 17.78 -10.25 27.11
CA ASN A 620 17.39 -9.05 26.38
C ASN A 620 17.64 -9.21 24.87
N LEU A 621 18.79 -9.78 24.47
CA LEU A 621 19.06 -10.12 23.07
C LEU A 621 18.05 -11.16 22.51
N GLN A 622 17.61 -12.12 23.31
CA GLN A 622 16.52 -13.04 22.90
C GLN A 622 15.19 -12.32 22.75
N VAL A 623 14.84 -11.39 23.65
CA VAL A 623 13.62 -10.58 23.54
C VAL A 623 13.67 -9.69 22.30
N GLN A 624 14.78 -9.01 22.02
CA GLN A 624 14.97 -8.24 20.78
C GLN A 624 14.82 -9.11 19.53
N ALA A 625 15.40 -10.31 19.50
CA ALA A 625 15.25 -11.25 18.40
C ALA A 625 13.80 -11.78 18.23
N VAL A 626 13.01 -11.84 19.31
CA VAL A 626 11.57 -12.15 19.25
C VAL A 626 10.76 -10.94 18.77
N LEU A 627 11.09 -9.73 19.22
CA LEU A 627 10.46 -8.48 18.76
C LEU A 627 10.67 -8.26 17.26
N GLN A 628 11.91 -8.39 16.76
CA GLN A 628 12.21 -8.30 15.32
C GLN A 628 11.43 -9.33 14.49
N ARG A 629 11.25 -10.55 14.99
CA ARG A 629 10.40 -11.56 14.33
C ARG A 629 8.93 -11.15 14.33
N LYS A 630 8.45 -10.54 15.42
CA LYS A 630 7.07 -10.03 15.50
C LYS A 630 6.85 -8.82 14.60
N GLU A 631 7.81 -7.90 14.49
CA GLU A 631 7.79 -6.78 13.54
C GLU A 631 7.73 -7.25 12.09
N GLU A 632 8.48 -8.31 11.75
CA GLU A 632 8.46 -8.91 10.40
C GLU A 632 7.16 -9.71 10.14
N GLU A 633 6.65 -10.48 11.11
CA GLU A 633 5.31 -11.09 11.02
C GLU A 633 4.22 -10.03 10.83
N ASP A 634 4.28 -8.93 11.57
CA ASP A 634 3.37 -7.77 11.45
C ASP A 634 3.50 -7.09 10.08
N ARG A 635 4.72 -6.97 9.55
CA ARG A 635 5.01 -6.41 8.23
C ARG A 635 4.42 -7.29 7.13
N GLN A 636 4.55 -8.61 7.25
CA GLN A 636 3.94 -9.58 6.35
C GLN A 636 2.40 -9.57 6.46
N MET A 637 1.85 -9.44 7.67
CA MET A 637 0.40 -9.29 7.89
C MET A 637 -0.14 -8.01 7.26
N LYS A 638 0.57 -6.87 7.41
CA LYS A 638 0.24 -5.58 6.77
C LYS A 638 0.27 -5.68 5.25
N GLN A 639 1.26 -6.36 4.66
CA GLN A 639 1.32 -6.64 3.22
C GLN A 639 0.16 -7.52 2.75
N LEU A 640 -0.19 -8.57 3.50
CA LEU A 640 -1.33 -9.45 3.20
C LEU A 640 -2.66 -8.68 3.25
N VAL A 641 -2.87 -7.83 4.25
CA VAL A 641 -4.06 -6.96 4.35
C VAL A 641 -4.12 -5.98 3.18
N GLN A 642 -3.01 -5.36 2.78
CA GLN A 642 -2.95 -4.48 1.61
C GLN A 642 -3.26 -5.23 0.29
N ALA A 643 -2.73 -6.45 0.11
CA ALA A 643 -3.02 -7.28 -1.05
C ALA A 643 -4.51 -7.70 -1.10
N LEU A 644 -5.10 -8.04 0.05
CA LEU A 644 -6.53 -8.35 0.17
C LEU A 644 -7.40 -7.11 -0.11
N GLN A 645 -7.04 -5.94 0.42
CA GLN A 645 -7.71 -4.66 0.11
C GLN A 645 -7.66 -4.33 -1.37
N ALA A 646 -6.49 -4.44 -2.01
CA ALA A 646 -6.36 -4.25 -3.45
C ALA A 646 -7.24 -5.24 -4.25
N SER A 647 -7.28 -6.52 -3.85
CA SER A 647 -8.16 -7.50 -4.49
C SER A 647 -9.65 -7.13 -4.34
N LEU A 648 -10.05 -6.65 -3.16
CA LEU A 648 -11.42 -6.21 -2.87
C LEU A 648 -11.83 -4.98 -3.71
N GLU A 649 -10.94 -4.00 -3.90
CA GLU A 649 -11.22 -2.88 -4.81
C GLU A 649 -11.36 -3.36 -6.26
N THR A 650 -10.50 -4.27 -6.76
CA THR A 650 -10.70 -4.81 -8.12
C THR A 650 -11.99 -5.61 -8.28
N GLU A 651 -12.50 -6.26 -7.23
CA GLU A 651 -13.82 -6.90 -7.26
C GLU A 651 -14.96 -5.86 -7.20
N LYS A 652 -14.83 -4.77 -6.44
CA LYS A 652 -15.79 -3.65 -6.48
C LYS A 652 -15.86 -3.00 -7.86
N GLU A 653 -14.71 -2.80 -8.52
CA GLU A 653 -14.62 -2.30 -9.89
C GLU A 653 -15.35 -3.23 -10.88
N LYS A 654 -15.07 -4.55 -10.83
CA LYS A 654 -15.77 -5.56 -11.64
C LYS A 654 -17.28 -5.55 -11.38
N VAL A 655 -17.70 -5.51 -10.12
CA VAL A 655 -19.11 -5.43 -9.71
C VAL A 655 -19.78 -4.17 -10.24
N ASN A 656 -19.08 -3.03 -10.25
CA ASN A 656 -19.62 -1.78 -10.81
C ASN A 656 -19.72 -1.84 -12.34
N SER A 657 -18.69 -2.34 -13.04
CA SER A 657 -18.78 -2.57 -14.50
C SER A 657 -19.89 -3.56 -14.87
N LEU A 658 -20.11 -4.61 -14.07
CA LEU A 658 -21.24 -5.53 -14.28
C LEU A 658 -22.60 -4.86 -14.01
N LYS A 659 -22.72 -3.96 -13.03
CA LYS A 659 -23.94 -3.15 -12.83
C LYS A 659 -24.21 -2.24 -14.05
N GLU A 660 -23.18 -1.60 -14.59
CA GLU A 660 -23.28 -0.77 -15.79
C GLU A 660 -23.70 -1.59 -17.02
N GLN A 661 -23.09 -2.76 -17.25
CA GLN A 661 -23.48 -3.68 -18.32
C GLN A 661 -24.93 -4.16 -18.16
N VAL A 662 -25.37 -4.49 -16.94
CA VAL A 662 -26.77 -4.85 -16.65
C VAL A 662 -27.73 -3.67 -16.85
N ALA A 663 -27.30 -2.44 -16.54
CA ALA A 663 -28.08 -1.23 -16.79
C ALA A 663 -28.22 -0.96 -18.30
N ALA A 664 -27.13 -1.06 -19.06
CA ALA A 664 -27.14 -0.96 -20.52
C ALA A 664 -28.05 -2.02 -21.15
N ALA A 665 -27.90 -3.30 -20.78
CA ALA A 665 -28.75 -4.39 -21.25
C ALA A 665 -30.24 -4.19 -20.90
N ARG A 666 -30.57 -3.59 -19.74
CA ARG A 666 -31.95 -3.19 -19.39
C ARG A 666 -32.46 -2.05 -20.27
N VAL A 667 -31.62 -1.08 -20.61
CA VAL A 667 -31.97 0.01 -21.53
C VAL A 667 -32.18 -0.52 -22.95
N GLU A 668 -31.31 -1.41 -23.45
CA GLU A 668 -31.46 -2.09 -24.74
C GLU A 668 -32.71 -2.96 -24.80
N ALA A 669 -32.97 -3.79 -23.77
CA ALA A 669 -34.21 -4.55 -23.66
C ALA A 669 -35.45 -3.63 -23.64
N GLY A 670 -35.33 -2.44 -23.02
CA GLY A 670 -36.34 -1.39 -23.08
C GLY A 670 -36.57 -0.86 -24.50
N HIS A 671 -35.51 -0.59 -25.26
CA HIS A 671 -35.60 -0.18 -26.67
C HIS A 671 -36.19 -1.29 -27.55
N ASN A 672 -35.69 -2.52 -27.44
CA ASN A 672 -36.20 -3.69 -28.16
C ASN A 672 -37.70 -3.92 -27.88
N ARG A 673 -38.14 -3.73 -26.63
CA ARG A 673 -39.58 -3.76 -26.27
C ARG A 673 -40.39 -2.62 -26.90
N ARG A 674 -39.81 -1.42 -27.06
CA ARG A 674 -40.46 -0.32 -27.81
C ARG A 674 -40.53 -0.61 -29.30
N HIS A 675 -39.44 -1.08 -29.93
CA HIS A 675 -39.42 -1.48 -31.34
C HIS A 675 -40.40 -2.62 -31.63
N PHE A 676 -40.47 -3.64 -30.78
CA PHE A 676 -41.47 -4.72 -30.91
C PHE A 676 -42.90 -4.19 -30.77
N LYS A 677 -43.15 -3.20 -29.89
CA LYS A 677 -44.47 -2.56 -29.77
C LYS A 677 -44.80 -1.69 -30.99
N ALA A 678 -43.82 -0.98 -31.57
CA ALA A 678 -43.99 -0.21 -32.80
C ALA A 678 -44.31 -1.12 -33.99
N ALA A 679 -43.48 -2.14 -34.25
CA ALA A 679 -43.71 -3.12 -35.31
C ALA A 679 -45.05 -3.87 -35.14
N SER A 680 -45.51 -4.10 -33.91
CA SER A 680 -46.84 -4.68 -33.63
C SER A 680 -47.99 -3.72 -33.95
N LEU A 681 -47.80 -2.40 -33.77
CA LEU A 681 -48.75 -1.37 -34.18
C LEU A 681 -48.77 -1.21 -35.71
N GLU A 682 -47.61 -1.12 -36.36
CA GLU A 682 -47.46 -1.12 -37.82
C GLU A 682 -48.13 -2.35 -38.45
N LEU A 683 -47.90 -3.55 -37.89
CA LEU A 683 -48.58 -4.78 -38.30
C LEU A 683 -50.11 -4.71 -38.11
N SER A 684 -50.59 -3.96 -37.11
CA SER A 684 -52.03 -3.74 -36.90
C SER A 684 -52.62 -2.75 -37.90
N GLU A 685 -51.82 -1.81 -38.41
CA GLU A 685 -52.21 -0.82 -39.41
C GLU A 685 -52.22 -1.44 -40.81
N VAL A 686 -51.16 -2.17 -41.18
CA VAL A 686 -51.10 -3.00 -42.40
C VAL A 686 -52.25 -4.00 -42.45
N LYS A 687 -52.70 -4.56 -41.31
CA LYS A 687 -53.90 -5.42 -41.24
C LYS A 687 -55.21 -4.67 -41.50
N LYS A 688 -55.36 -3.43 -41.03
CA LYS A 688 -56.53 -2.58 -41.35
C LYS A 688 -56.52 -2.18 -42.83
N GLU A 689 -55.36 -1.85 -43.37
CA GLU A 689 -55.19 -1.55 -44.80
C GLU A 689 -55.52 -2.77 -45.66
N LEU A 690 -55.04 -3.96 -45.28
CA LEU A 690 -55.38 -5.21 -45.96
C LEU A 690 -56.89 -5.45 -45.94
N GLN A 691 -57.56 -5.31 -44.79
CA GLN A 691 -59.02 -5.42 -44.69
C GLN A 691 -59.77 -4.37 -45.53
N ALA A 692 -59.25 -3.14 -45.60
CA ALA A 692 -59.81 -2.10 -46.47
C ALA A 692 -59.62 -2.43 -47.97
N LYS A 693 -58.50 -3.07 -48.34
CA LYS A 693 -58.26 -3.58 -49.72
C LYS A 693 -59.11 -4.80 -50.02
N GLU A 694 -59.32 -5.72 -49.08
CA GLU A 694 -60.24 -6.86 -49.20
C GLU A 694 -61.67 -6.37 -49.43
N HIS A 695 -62.14 -5.37 -48.67
CA HIS A 695 -63.44 -4.73 -48.91
C HIS A 695 -63.53 -3.98 -50.23
N LEU A 696 -62.44 -3.39 -50.73
CA LEU A 696 -62.40 -2.79 -52.06
C LEU A 696 -62.48 -3.85 -53.16
N VAL A 697 -61.78 -4.98 -53.01
CA VAL A 697 -61.87 -6.13 -53.92
C VAL A 697 -63.28 -6.74 -53.90
N GLN A 698 -63.92 -6.84 -52.74
CA GLN A 698 -65.33 -7.28 -52.64
C GLN A 698 -66.30 -6.34 -53.38
N LYS A 699 -66.07 -5.03 -53.35
CA LYS A 699 -66.85 -4.06 -54.14
C LYS A 699 -66.60 -4.22 -55.64
N LEU A 700 -65.34 -4.27 -56.06
CA LEU A 700 -64.96 -4.47 -57.46
C LEU A 700 -65.46 -5.82 -58.00
N GLN A 701 -65.54 -6.86 -57.17
CA GLN A 701 -66.16 -8.13 -57.52
C GLN A 701 -67.67 -7.96 -57.70
N ALA A 702 -68.38 -7.31 -56.77
CA ALA A 702 -69.82 -7.06 -56.93
C ALA A 702 -70.16 -6.16 -58.13
N GLU A 703 -69.28 -5.22 -58.48
CA GLU A 703 -69.36 -4.39 -59.69
C GLU A 703 -69.10 -5.24 -60.96
N ALA A 704 -68.12 -6.15 -60.93
CA ALA A 704 -67.86 -7.09 -62.03
C ALA A 704 -69.00 -8.11 -62.22
N ASP A 705 -69.53 -8.68 -61.13
CA ASP A 705 -70.69 -9.57 -61.14
C ASP A 705 -71.93 -8.84 -61.69
N GLY A 706 -72.11 -7.57 -61.33
CA GLY A 706 -73.16 -6.70 -61.88
C GLY A 706 -73.00 -6.39 -63.37
N LEU A 707 -71.77 -6.16 -63.82
CA LEU A 707 -71.45 -6.02 -65.25
C LEU A 707 -71.66 -7.34 -66.01
N GLN A 708 -71.36 -8.50 -65.40
CA GLN A 708 -71.59 -9.81 -66.00
C GLN A 708 -73.09 -10.14 -66.10
N MET A 709 -73.90 -9.71 -65.14
CA MET A 709 -75.38 -9.78 -65.23
C MET A 709 -75.92 -8.89 -66.36
N LEU A 710 -75.35 -7.69 -66.55
CA LEU A 710 -75.67 -6.82 -67.69
C LEU A 710 -75.20 -7.40 -69.03
N GLU A 711 -74.03 -8.01 -69.11
CA GLU A 711 -73.59 -8.74 -70.31
C GLU A 711 -74.53 -9.92 -70.60
N GLY A 712 -75.01 -10.58 -69.55
CA GLY A 712 -76.10 -11.56 -69.61
C GLY A 712 -77.36 -11.02 -70.26
N THR A 713 -77.92 -9.89 -69.79
CA THR A 713 -79.13 -9.30 -70.40
C THR A 713 -78.90 -8.83 -71.83
N HIS A 714 -77.78 -8.16 -72.13
CA HIS A 714 -77.46 -7.77 -73.52
C HIS A 714 -77.28 -8.99 -74.44
N SER A 715 -76.73 -10.11 -73.95
CA SER A 715 -76.64 -11.35 -74.74
C SER A 715 -78.03 -11.95 -75.03
N GLN A 716 -78.98 -11.77 -74.11
CA GLN A 716 -80.36 -12.22 -74.23
C GLN A 716 -81.17 -11.33 -75.19
N GLU A 717 -80.93 -10.01 -75.17
CA GLU A 717 -81.43 -9.04 -76.14
C GLU A 717 -80.85 -9.31 -77.55
N VAL A 718 -79.54 -9.58 -77.66
CA VAL A 718 -78.91 -9.98 -78.94
C VAL A 718 -79.49 -11.29 -79.47
N ALA A 719 -79.83 -12.26 -78.60
CA ALA A 719 -80.52 -13.48 -79.00
C ALA A 719 -81.96 -13.19 -79.48
N GLN A 720 -82.67 -12.24 -78.87
CA GLN A 720 -83.99 -11.78 -79.34
C GLN A 720 -83.88 -11.09 -80.71
N PHE A 721 -82.94 -10.16 -80.89
CA PHE A 721 -82.69 -9.53 -82.19
C PHE A 721 -82.25 -10.53 -83.28
N GLN A 722 -81.54 -11.61 -82.92
CA GLN A 722 -81.23 -12.70 -83.86
C GLN A 722 -82.47 -13.53 -84.22
N ALA A 723 -83.40 -13.74 -83.29
CA ALA A 723 -84.68 -14.38 -83.57
C ALA A 723 -85.59 -13.49 -84.45
N GLU A 724 -85.71 -12.20 -84.14
CA GLU A 724 -86.41 -11.22 -84.97
C GLU A 724 -85.81 -11.10 -86.38
N LEU A 725 -84.47 -11.14 -86.49
CA LEU A 725 -83.78 -11.19 -87.78
C LEU A 725 -84.09 -12.49 -88.55
N ALA A 726 -84.21 -13.63 -87.87
CA ALA A 726 -84.60 -14.89 -88.50
C ALA A 726 -86.08 -14.87 -88.94
N GLU A 727 -86.98 -14.28 -88.15
CA GLU A 727 -88.37 -14.05 -88.56
C GLU A 727 -88.44 -13.12 -89.77
N ALA A 728 -87.73 -12.00 -89.77
CA ALA A 728 -87.62 -11.10 -90.92
C ALA A 728 -87.02 -11.80 -92.16
N GLN A 729 -86.06 -12.71 -91.99
CA GLN A 729 -85.51 -13.52 -93.08
C GLN A 729 -86.53 -14.55 -93.62
N THR A 730 -87.35 -15.17 -92.77
CA THR A 730 -88.43 -16.06 -93.24
C THR A 730 -89.58 -15.30 -93.91
N GLN A 731 -89.90 -14.08 -93.44
CA GLN A 731 -90.83 -13.17 -94.12
C GLN A 731 -90.28 -12.74 -95.49
N LEU A 732 -88.98 -12.42 -95.59
CA LEU A 732 -88.31 -12.17 -96.87
C LEU A 732 -88.34 -13.41 -97.78
N GLN A 733 -88.09 -14.62 -97.27
CA GLN A 733 -88.20 -15.86 -98.07
C GLN A 733 -89.64 -16.13 -98.55
N LEU A 734 -90.65 -15.76 -97.76
CA LEU A 734 -92.06 -15.86 -98.16
C LEU A 734 -92.40 -14.86 -99.28
N LEU A 735 -91.91 -13.61 -99.17
CA LEU A 735 -92.03 -12.60 -100.22
C LEU A 735 -91.24 -12.98 -101.49
N GLN A 736 -90.06 -13.59 -101.33
CA GLN A 736 -89.25 -14.14 -102.43
C GLN A 736 -90.05 -15.22 -103.18
N LYS A 737 -90.68 -16.17 -102.46
CA LYS A 737 -91.58 -17.16 -103.05
C LYS A 737 -92.77 -16.54 -103.78
N GLN A 738 -93.40 -15.51 -103.20
CA GLN A 738 -94.51 -14.80 -103.83
C GLN A 738 -94.07 -14.03 -105.09
N LEU A 739 -92.80 -13.60 -105.17
CA LEU A 739 -92.22 -13.03 -106.38
C LEU A 739 -91.95 -14.12 -107.44
N ASP A 740 -91.40 -15.26 -107.04
CA ASP A 740 -91.17 -16.41 -107.92
C ASP A 740 -92.49 -16.98 -108.49
N GLU A 741 -93.58 -16.99 -107.72
CA GLU A 741 -94.94 -17.36 -108.15
C GLU A 741 -95.62 -16.35 -109.10
N GLN A 742 -95.08 -15.12 -109.21
CA GLN A 742 -95.47 -14.16 -110.25
C GLN A 742 -94.58 -14.27 -111.49
N LEU A 743 -93.26 -14.44 -111.31
CA LEU A 743 -92.31 -14.66 -112.40
C LEU A 743 -92.65 -15.94 -113.19
N SER A 744 -93.12 -17.00 -112.52
CA SER A 744 -93.53 -18.25 -113.17
C SER A 744 -94.81 -18.17 -114.02
N LYS A 745 -95.52 -17.03 -114.05
CA LYS A 745 -96.65 -16.78 -114.98
C LYS A 745 -96.24 -16.11 -116.28
N GLN A 746 -95.07 -15.48 -116.32
CA GLN A 746 -94.54 -14.74 -117.46
C GLN A 746 -94.13 -15.58 -118.70
N PRO A 747 -93.84 -16.91 -118.66
CA PRO A 747 -93.43 -17.64 -119.86
C PRO A 747 -94.59 -18.01 -120.79
N VAL A 748 -95.85 -18.03 -120.32
CA VAL A 748 -97.01 -18.38 -121.17
C VAL A 748 -97.25 -17.29 -122.22
N GLU A 749 -97.29 -16.02 -121.78
CA GLU A 749 -97.39 -14.86 -122.69
C GLU A 749 -96.17 -14.74 -123.62
N SER A 750 -94.99 -15.22 -123.19
CA SER A 750 -93.80 -15.30 -124.04
C SER A 750 -93.92 -16.37 -125.13
N GLN A 751 -94.55 -17.51 -124.84
CA GLN A 751 -94.77 -18.57 -125.84
C GLN A 751 -95.82 -18.18 -126.88
N GLU A 752 -96.85 -17.43 -126.48
CA GLU A 752 -97.81 -16.80 -127.41
C GLU A 752 -97.14 -15.71 -128.26
N MET A 753 -96.20 -14.94 -127.68
CA MET A 753 -95.39 -13.96 -128.41
C MET A 753 -94.48 -14.62 -129.46
N GLU A 754 -93.86 -15.78 -129.19
CA GLU A 754 -93.10 -16.52 -130.20
C GLU A 754 -93.99 -17.09 -131.33
N ASN A 755 -95.18 -17.58 -131.01
CA ASN A 755 -96.11 -18.07 -132.04
C ASN A 755 -96.62 -16.94 -132.96
N LEU A 756 -96.95 -15.77 -132.40
CA LEU A 756 -97.30 -14.59 -133.19
C LEU A 756 -96.12 -14.07 -134.02
N LYS A 757 -94.89 -14.16 -133.49
CA LYS A 757 -93.66 -13.82 -134.22
C LYS A 757 -93.43 -14.76 -135.42
N TRP A 758 -93.75 -16.04 -135.29
CA TRP A 758 -93.71 -17.00 -136.41
C TRP A 758 -94.76 -16.70 -137.50
N GLU A 759 -95.97 -16.26 -137.13
CA GLU A 759 -96.97 -15.79 -138.10
C GLU A 759 -96.53 -14.48 -138.78
N VAL A 760 -95.90 -13.55 -138.06
CA VAL A 760 -95.28 -12.35 -138.65
C VAL A 760 -94.19 -12.75 -139.65
N ASP A 761 -93.25 -13.64 -139.27
CA ASP A 761 -92.24 -14.19 -140.18
C ASP A 761 -92.84 -14.92 -141.40
N GLN A 762 -94.10 -15.36 -141.34
CA GLN A 762 -94.84 -15.95 -142.47
C GLN A 762 -95.49 -14.88 -143.39
N LYS A 763 -95.86 -13.71 -142.85
CA LYS A 763 -96.36 -12.57 -143.65
C LYS A 763 -95.21 -11.76 -144.25
N GLU A 764 -94.14 -11.54 -143.48
CA GLU A 764 -92.91 -10.84 -143.85
C GLU A 764 -92.23 -11.53 -145.05
N ARG A 765 -92.12 -12.87 -144.99
CA ARG A 765 -92.78 -13.75 -145.98
C ARG A 765 -92.63 -13.36 -147.44
N GLU A 766 -93.76 -13.50 -148.14
CA GLU A 766 -93.90 -13.19 -149.55
C GLU A 766 -94.62 -11.86 -149.81
N ILE A 767 -94.53 -10.91 -148.87
CA ILE A 767 -94.34 -9.50 -149.25
C ILE A 767 -93.12 -9.38 -150.21
N GLN A 768 -92.16 -10.31 -150.15
CA GLN A 768 -91.14 -10.54 -151.17
C GLN A 768 -91.68 -10.98 -152.56
N SER A 769 -92.79 -11.73 -152.63
CA SER A 769 -93.44 -12.07 -153.92
C SER A 769 -94.12 -10.85 -154.53
N LEU A 770 -94.74 -10.00 -153.69
CA LEU A 770 -95.25 -8.70 -154.12
C LEU A 770 -94.15 -7.72 -154.57
N LYS A 771 -92.88 -7.93 -154.17
CA LYS A 771 -91.73 -7.24 -154.77
C LYS A 771 -91.39 -7.76 -156.18
N GLN A 772 -91.47 -9.06 -156.45
CA GLN A 772 -91.28 -9.59 -157.82
C GLN A 772 -92.37 -9.12 -158.81
N GLN A 773 -93.55 -8.73 -158.31
CA GLN A 773 -94.56 -8.06 -159.13
C GLN A 773 -94.25 -6.58 -159.42
N LEU A 774 -93.31 -5.96 -158.69
CA LEU A 774 -92.79 -4.62 -158.96
C LEU A 774 -91.68 -4.63 -160.03
N ASP A 775 -90.93 -5.74 -160.18
CA ASP A 775 -89.90 -5.89 -161.22
C ASP A 775 -90.47 -5.80 -162.66
N LEU A 776 -91.78 -6.03 -162.83
CA LEU A 776 -92.51 -5.76 -164.08
C LEU A 776 -92.42 -4.28 -164.51
N SER A 777 -92.17 -3.36 -163.57
CA SER A 777 -92.14 -1.92 -163.78
C SER A 777 -90.86 -1.41 -164.47
N GLU A 778 -89.72 -2.10 -164.36
CA GLU A 778 -88.48 -1.64 -164.98
C GLU A 778 -88.32 -2.11 -166.43
N GLN A 779 -88.59 -3.40 -166.73
CA GLN A 779 -88.29 -3.94 -168.06
C GLN A 779 -89.31 -3.57 -169.16
N GLN A 780 -90.48 -3.03 -168.81
CA GLN A 780 -91.31 -2.35 -169.82
C GLN A 780 -90.63 -1.07 -170.35
N GLY A 781 -89.84 -0.38 -169.52
CA GLY A 781 -88.93 0.70 -169.94
C GLY A 781 -87.79 0.27 -170.88
N LYS A 782 -87.69 -1.03 -171.22
CA LYS A 782 -86.80 -1.54 -172.28
C LYS A 782 -87.49 -1.94 -173.58
N LYS A 783 -88.83 -1.87 -173.68
CA LYS A 783 -89.49 -1.82 -175.01
C LYS A 783 -89.22 -0.50 -175.73
N GLU A 784 -88.82 0.52 -174.97
CA GLU A 784 -88.61 1.90 -175.41
C GLU A 784 -87.13 2.31 -175.30
N LEU A 785 -86.22 1.31 -175.30
CA LEU A 785 -84.91 1.44 -175.96
C LEU A 785 -84.90 0.48 -177.17
N GLU A 786 -85.86 0.74 -178.05
CA GLU A 786 -85.61 1.23 -179.42
C GLU A 786 -84.63 0.42 -180.29
N GLY A 787 -84.96 0.13 -181.55
CA GLY A 787 -85.44 1.15 -182.49
C GLY A 787 -84.32 2.08 -182.99
N ILE A 788 -83.18 2.11 -182.30
CA ILE A 788 -82.00 2.97 -182.60
C ILE A 788 -80.77 2.15 -182.99
N GLN A 789 -80.74 0.84 -182.70
CA GLN A 789 -79.84 -0.12 -183.32
C GLN A 789 -80.65 -1.31 -183.86
N GLN A 790 -81.15 -1.30 -185.10
CA GLN A 790 -80.62 -0.60 -186.29
C GLN A 790 -79.14 -0.95 -186.60
N LEU A 791 -78.59 -1.95 -185.90
CA LEU A 791 -77.32 -2.63 -186.22
C LEU A 791 -77.55 -3.87 -187.11
N LEU A 792 -78.80 -4.13 -187.53
CA LEU A 792 -79.17 -5.00 -188.67
C LEU A 792 -78.76 -4.36 -190.02
N GLN A 793 -77.57 -3.75 -190.05
CA GLN A 793 -77.16 -2.73 -191.04
C GLN A 793 -75.63 -2.52 -191.06
N ASN A 794 -75.00 -2.57 -189.88
CA ASN A 794 -73.62 -2.17 -189.63
C ASN A 794 -72.76 -3.36 -189.18
N ILE A 795 -71.43 -3.18 -189.25
CA ILE A 795 -70.40 -3.99 -188.58
C ILE A 795 -70.67 -5.51 -188.66
N LYS A 796 -70.75 -6.17 -189.83
CA LYS A 796 -70.43 -5.76 -191.22
C LYS A 796 -69.06 -5.09 -191.39
N SER A 797 -68.11 -5.43 -190.51
CA SER A 797 -66.68 -5.07 -190.55
C SER A 797 -65.85 -5.82 -189.51
N GLU A 798 -66.43 -6.29 -188.38
CA GLU A 798 -65.71 -7.13 -187.41
C GLU A 798 -65.75 -8.64 -187.75
N LEU A 799 -66.20 -8.96 -188.97
CA LEU A 799 -65.79 -10.18 -189.68
C LEU A 799 -64.46 -9.98 -190.45
N GLU A 800 -63.94 -8.74 -190.51
CA GLU A 800 -62.68 -8.36 -191.17
C GLU A 800 -61.57 -7.98 -190.18
N MET A 801 -61.87 -7.89 -188.87
CA MET A 801 -60.94 -7.56 -187.78
C MET A 801 -61.19 -8.50 -186.57
N ALA A 802 -60.56 -9.66 -186.40
CA ALA A 802 -59.38 -10.25 -187.04
C ALA A 802 -58.03 -9.55 -186.81
N GLN A 803 -57.00 -10.37 -186.59
CA GLN A 803 -55.59 -10.18 -186.98
C GLN A 803 -54.77 -9.05 -186.32
N GLU A 804 -55.41 -8.01 -185.79
CA GLU A 804 -54.83 -6.95 -184.96
C GLU A 804 -55.62 -6.95 -183.63
N ASP A 805 -55.08 -7.15 -182.42
CA ASP A 805 -53.70 -7.17 -181.90
C ASP A 805 -53.59 -8.24 -180.80
N LEU A 806 -52.52 -9.03 -180.60
CA LEU A 806 -51.22 -9.16 -181.29
C LEU A 806 -50.25 -7.96 -181.30
N SER A 807 -50.20 -7.16 -180.24
CA SER A 807 -49.06 -6.24 -180.07
C SER A 807 -48.75 -5.83 -178.64
N MET A 808 -49.74 -5.32 -177.89
CA MET A 808 -49.45 -4.40 -176.80
C MET A 808 -49.63 -4.94 -175.37
N THR A 809 -48.53 -4.86 -174.62
CA THR A 809 -48.46 -4.47 -173.21
C THR A 809 -49.35 -5.25 -172.22
N GLN A 810 -48.93 -6.39 -171.64
CA GLN A 810 -47.59 -7.00 -171.55
C GLN A 810 -46.49 -6.13 -170.88
N ARG A 811 -46.81 -4.96 -170.30
CA ARG A 811 -45.81 -3.96 -169.91
C ARG A 811 -46.24 -3.02 -168.77
N ASP A 812 -45.23 -2.49 -168.09
CA ASP A 812 -45.13 -1.11 -167.61
C ASP A 812 -46.11 -0.59 -166.54
N LYS A 813 -46.24 -1.35 -165.45
CA LYS A 813 -45.80 -0.87 -164.12
C LYS A 813 -45.67 -2.05 -163.13
N PHE A 814 -44.47 -2.48 -162.75
CA PHE A 814 -43.51 -1.76 -161.88
C PHE A 814 -44.20 -1.16 -160.66
N VAL A 815 -44.00 -1.70 -159.44
CA VAL A 815 -42.80 -1.45 -158.59
C VAL A 815 -42.68 0.03 -158.13
N LEU A 816 -43.64 0.87 -158.49
CA LEU A 816 -43.76 2.26 -158.06
C LEU A 816 -44.83 2.38 -156.94
N GLN A 817 -44.47 2.68 -155.70
CA GLN A 817 -43.10 2.92 -155.21
C GLN A 817 -42.99 2.65 -153.71
N ALA A 818 -41.84 2.13 -153.26
CA ALA A 818 -41.51 1.95 -151.84
C ALA A 818 -41.15 3.29 -151.16
N LYS A 819 -42.12 4.20 -151.14
CA LYS A 819 -42.09 5.58 -150.63
C LYS A 819 -43.54 5.93 -150.24
N VAL A 820 -43.85 6.69 -149.20
CA VAL A 820 -43.07 7.55 -148.28
C VAL A 820 -43.53 7.12 -146.87
N SER A 821 -42.83 6.29 -146.07
CA SER A 821 -41.42 6.30 -145.65
C SER A 821 -40.96 7.68 -145.21
N ASP A 822 -40.40 7.80 -144.01
CA ASP A 822 -40.17 9.03 -143.21
C ASP A 822 -41.24 9.23 -142.13
N LEU A 823 -40.95 8.77 -140.89
CA LEU A 823 -40.44 9.65 -139.82
C LEU A 823 -41.58 10.54 -139.29
N LYS A 824 -41.25 11.78 -138.88
CA LYS A 824 -41.97 12.99 -139.30
C LYS A 824 -43.50 12.80 -139.30
N ASN A 825 -44.15 12.83 -138.15
CA ASN A 825 -43.95 13.93 -137.23
C ASN A 825 -44.33 13.58 -135.78
N ASN A 826 -45.20 14.37 -135.18
CA ASN A 826 -44.74 15.06 -133.99
C ASN A 826 -45.51 14.58 -132.75
N MET A 827 -44.84 14.27 -131.62
CA MET A 827 -43.74 15.04 -131.03
C MET A 827 -44.08 16.54 -130.97
N LYS A 828 -45.38 16.87 -130.91
CA LYS A 828 -45.91 18.23 -131.12
C LYS A 828 -46.37 18.88 -129.82
N THR A 829 -47.16 18.15 -129.01
CA THR A 829 -48.00 18.76 -127.96
C THR A 829 -47.96 18.09 -126.59
N LEU A 830 -47.18 17.01 -126.41
CA LEU A 830 -46.44 16.86 -125.13
C LEU A 830 -45.24 17.84 -125.07
N LEU A 831 -45.00 18.57 -126.16
CA LEU A 831 -44.01 19.65 -126.31
C LEU A 831 -44.64 21.06 -126.18
N GLN A 832 -45.90 21.15 -125.75
CA GLN A 832 -46.45 22.34 -125.08
C GLN A 832 -46.67 21.96 -123.60
N GLN A 833 -45.56 21.69 -122.91
CA GLN A 833 -44.84 22.70 -122.13
C GLN A 833 -45.39 22.72 -120.68
N ASN A 834 -44.59 22.51 -119.64
CA ASN A 834 -43.23 23.05 -119.48
C ASN A 834 -43.22 24.58 -119.75
N GLN A 835 -44.33 25.21 -119.36
CA GLN A 835 -44.65 26.64 -119.26
C GLN A 835 -45.60 26.74 -118.04
N GLN A 836 -45.27 27.40 -116.94
CA GLN A 836 -43.93 27.80 -116.52
C GLN A 836 -43.65 26.98 -115.23
N LEU A 837 -42.76 25.98 -115.25
CA LEU A 837 -41.28 26.09 -115.23
C LEU A 837 -40.75 26.96 -114.09
N LYS A 838 -39.54 26.61 -113.61
CA LYS A 838 -38.61 27.50 -112.88
C LYS A 838 -39.11 27.89 -111.47
N LEU A 839 -38.36 27.79 -110.38
CA LEU A 839 -36.90 27.60 -110.19
C LEU A 839 -36.68 26.67 -108.97
N ASP A 840 -35.67 25.81 -108.87
CA ASP A 840 -34.74 25.32 -109.90
C ASP A 840 -34.01 24.03 -109.42
N LEU A 841 -33.58 23.19 -110.38
CA LEU A 841 -32.24 22.56 -110.53
C LEU A 841 -31.43 22.18 -109.25
N ARG A 842 -30.72 21.05 -109.08
CA ARG A 842 -30.13 19.95 -109.91
C ARG A 842 -29.45 19.00 -108.88
N ARG A 843 -29.29 17.67 -108.95
CA ARG A 843 -29.55 16.49 -109.83
C ARG A 843 -29.98 15.33 -108.88
N GLY A 844 -30.14 14.03 -109.18
CA GLY A 844 -29.85 13.14 -110.33
C GLY A 844 -28.52 12.37 -110.16
N ALA A 845 -28.42 11.03 -110.33
CA ALA A 845 -29.42 9.97 -110.59
C ALA A 845 -28.76 8.56 -110.42
N ALA A 846 -29.48 7.48 -110.79
CA ALA A 846 -29.00 6.08 -110.97
C ALA A 846 -28.84 5.19 -109.71
N LYS A 847 -29.10 3.86 -109.71
CA LYS A 847 -29.67 2.95 -110.76
C LYS A 847 -30.20 1.60 -110.19
N THR A 848 -31.32 1.12 -110.75
CA THR A 848 -31.71 -0.30 -111.04
C THR A 848 -31.95 -1.41 -109.98
N ARG A 849 -33.10 -2.09 -110.18
CA ARG A 849 -33.39 -3.57 -110.19
C ARG A 849 -33.88 -4.34 -108.94
N LYS A 850 -35.11 -4.87 -109.08
CA LYS A 850 -35.63 -6.25 -108.82
C LYS A 850 -35.57 -6.90 -107.40
N GLU A 851 -36.76 -7.15 -106.84
CA GLU A 851 -37.44 -8.47 -106.70
C GLU A 851 -36.63 -9.79 -106.63
N PRO A 852 -37.13 -10.88 -105.99
CA PRO A 852 -38.16 -11.00 -104.91
C PRO A 852 -37.84 -12.11 -103.83
N LYS A 853 -38.85 -12.45 -102.98
CA LYS A 853 -39.20 -13.73 -102.27
C LYS A 853 -38.15 -14.88 -102.08
N GLY A 854 -38.15 -15.67 -101.00
CA GLY A 854 -38.98 -15.72 -99.78
C GLY A 854 -39.10 -17.15 -99.16
N GLU A 855 -39.70 -17.25 -97.95
CA GLU A 855 -40.34 -18.45 -97.31
C GLU A 855 -39.49 -19.61 -96.68
N ALA A 856 -40.13 -20.30 -95.70
CA ALA A 856 -39.83 -21.62 -95.07
C ALA A 856 -38.55 -21.81 -94.18
N SER A 857 -38.51 -22.71 -93.16
CA SER A 857 -39.55 -23.34 -92.31
C SER A 857 -38.95 -24.07 -91.07
N SER A 858 -39.80 -24.35 -90.05
CA SER A 858 -39.83 -25.58 -89.20
C SER A 858 -38.57 -26.16 -88.48
N SER A 859 -38.41 -25.83 -87.19
CA SER A 859 -38.34 -26.74 -86.01
C SER A 859 -37.55 -28.09 -85.95
N SER A 860 -36.69 -28.21 -84.91
CA SER A 860 -36.36 -29.44 -84.12
C SER A 860 -35.47 -30.54 -84.78
N PRO A 861 -34.94 -31.59 -84.06
CA PRO A 861 -35.07 -31.94 -82.62
C PRO A 861 -33.82 -32.48 -81.84
N ALA A 862 -34.01 -32.70 -80.52
CA ALA A 862 -33.51 -33.77 -79.64
C ALA A 862 -31.99 -34.01 -79.29
N THR A 863 -31.67 -33.58 -78.07
CA THR A 863 -30.88 -34.18 -76.95
C THR A 863 -30.43 -35.67 -76.99
N PRO A 864 -29.40 -36.06 -76.18
CA PRO A 864 -29.70 -36.75 -74.89
C PRO A 864 -28.70 -36.62 -73.69
N ILE A 865 -29.26 -36.72 -72.46
CA ILE A 865 -28.72 -37.33 -71.20
C ILE A 865 -27.78 -36.55 -70.21
N LYS A 866 -28.39 -36.20 -69.05
CA LYS A 866 -27.96 -36.19 -67.60
C LYS A 866 -26.68 -35.42 -67.15
N ILE A 867 -26.65 -34.57 -66.09
CA ILE A 867 -27.25 -34.52 -64.71
C ILE A 867 -26.54 -35.49 -63.73
N PRO A 868 -26.18 -35.12 -62.47
CA PRO A 868 -26.44 -33.89 -61.67
C PRO A 868 -25.14 -33.05 -61.44
N ASP A 869 -24.84 -32.27 -60.38
CA ASP A 869 -25.45 -31.95 -59.06
C ASP A 869 -24.97 -30.59 -58.45
N CYS A 870 -25.42 -30.27 -57.24
CA CYS A 870 -25.05 -29.15 -56.33
C CYS A 870 -23.96 -29.57 -55.28
N PRO A 871 -23.47 -28.69 -54.35
CA PRO A 871 -23.81 -27.28 -54.10
C PRO A 871 -22.61 -26.28 -54.05
N VAL A 872 -22.93 -25.00 -53.92
CA VAL A 872 -22.03 -23.92 -53.49
C VAL A 872 -21.93 -23.91 -51.95
N PRO A 873 -20.75 -23.58 -51.37
CA PRO A 873 -20.75 -22.57 -50.30
C PRO A 873 -19.71 -21.46 -50.50
N ALA A 874 -20.10 -20.28 -50.05
CA ALA A 874 -19.38 -19.01 -50.12
C ALA A 874 -17.93 -19.05 -49.60
N SER A 875 -17.05 -18.34 -50.32
CA SER A 875 -15.70 -17.94 -49.88
C SER A 875 -15.33 -16.52 -50.35
N LEU A 876 -16.33 -15.73 -50.77
CA LEU A 876 -16.13 -14.41 -51.40
C LEU A 876 -17.21 -13.39 -50.99
N LEU A 877 -17.72 -13.54 -49.76
CA LEU A 877 -18.67 -12.60 -49.13
C LEU A 877 -18.50 -12.54 -47.59
N GLU A 878 -17.28 -12.85 -47.12
CA GLU A 878 -16.91 -12.90 -45.68
C GLU A 878 -15.78 -11.91 -45.32
N GLU A 879 -15.53 -10.92 -46.18
CA GLU A 879 -14.46 -9.91 -46.00
C GLU A 879 -15.01 -8.50 -45.71
N LEU A 880 -16.34 -8.31 -45.72
CA LEU A 880 -17.00 -7.01 -45.54
C LEU A 880 -18.28 -7.10 -44.69
N LEU A 881 -18.17 -7.38 -43.38
CA LEU A 881 -19.00 -6.85 -42.25
C LEU A 881 -19.04 -7.75 -40.95
N ARG A 882 -17.93 -7.88 -40.19
CA ARG A 882 -17.88 -7.74 -38.68
C ARG A 882 -16.50 -8.03 -38.04
N PRO A 883 -16.25 -7.61 -36.77
CA PRO A 883 -14.92 -7.67 -36.09
C PRO A 883 -14.95 -8.52 -34.77
N PRO A 884 -13.97 -8.49 -33.83
CA PRO A 884 -12.56 -8.03 -33.83
C PRO A 884 -11.57 -9.20 -33.47
N PRO A 885 -10.28 -8.99 -33.12
CA PRO A 885 -9.87 -8.52 -31.77
C PRO A 885 -8.73 -7.46 -31.77
N ALA A 886 -8.33 -6.99 -30.59
CA ALA A 886 -7.46 -5.83 -30.42
C ALA A 886 -5.94 -6.12 -30.58
N VAL A 887 -5.21 -5.14 -31.14
CA VAL A 887 -3.73 -5.10 -31.11
C VAL A 887 -3.29 -4.58 -29.73
N SER A 888 -2.79 -5.47 -28.87
CA SER A 888 -2.37 -5.14 -27.51
C SER A 888 -0.89 -4.71 -27.43
N LYS A 889 -0.67 -3.46 -27.01
CA LYS A 889 0.54 -2.88 -26.40
C LYS A 889 1.69 -3.87 -26.06
N GLU A 890 2.85 -3.79 -26.73
CA GLU A 890 4.10 -4.28 -26.12
C GLU A 890 5.40 -3.48 -26.48
N PRO A 891 5.55 -2.20 -26.06
CA PRO A 891 6.86 -1.54 -26.00
C PRO A 891 7.62 -1.82 -24.69
N LEU A 892 6.88 -2.13 -23.62
CA LEU A 892 7.40 -2.17 -22.24
C LEU A 892 8.37 -3.33 -21.97
N ARG A 893 8.27 -4.43 -22.72
CA ARG A 893 9.09 -5.63 -22.52
C ARG A 893 10.58 -5.38 -22.74
N ASN A 894 10.93 -4.55 -23.73
CA ASN A 894 12.31 -4.19 -24.02
C ASN A 894 12.88 -3.24 -22.96
N LEU A 895 12.06 -2.30 -22.44
CA LEU A 895 12.46 -1.43 -21.33
C LEU A 895 12.71 -2.25 -20.05
N ASN A 896 11.85 -3.23 -19.76
CA ASN A 896 12.01 -4.10 -18.60
C ASN A 896 13.28 -4.96 -18.70
N SER A 897 13.65 -5.41 -19.91
CA SER A 897 14.93 -6.08 -20.16
C SER A 897 16.13 -5.20 -19.83
N CYS A 898 16.15 -3.94 -20.29
CA CYS A 898 17.23 -3.00 -19.97
C CYS A 898 17.30 -2.68 -18.46
N LEU A 899 16.15 -2.55 -17.78
CA LEU A 899 16.10 -2.29 -16.34
C LEU A 899 16.55 -3.51 -15.51
N GLN A 900 16.24 -4.74 -15.94
CA GLN A 900 16.79 -5.95 -15.32
C GLN A 900 18.30 -6.07 -15.54
N GLN A 901 18.80 -5.72 -16.73
CA GLN A 901 20.23 -5.77 -17.04
C GLN A 901 21.03 -4.73 -16.25
N LEU A 902 20.54 -3.49 -16.16
CA LEU A 902 21.12 -2.45 -15.30
C LEU A 902 21.12 -2.86 -13.82
N LYS A 903 20.05 -3.52 -13.35
CA LYS A 903 19.98 -4.02 -11.98
C LYS A 903 21.01 -5.15 -11.74
N GLN A 904 21.17 -6.08 -12.68
CA GLN A 904 22.19 -7.13 -12.58
C GLN A 904 23.62 -6.56 -12.56
N GLU A 905 23.89 -5.48 -13.28
CA GLU A 905 25.18 -4.77 -13.24
C GLU A 905 25.41 -4.07 -11.89
N MET A 906 24.39 -3.40 -11.31
CA MET A 906 24.49 -2.84 -9.96
C MET A 906 24.68 -3.93 -8.89
N ASP A 907 23.88 -5.00 -8.92
CA ASP A 907 23.99 -6.13 -7.99
C ASP A 907 25.38 -6.80 -8.10
N SER A 908 26.03 -6.74 -9.28
CA SER A 908 27.39 -7.26 -9.50
C SER A 908 28.49 -6.31 -8.99
N LEU A 909 28.35 -5.00 -9.20
CA LEU A 909 29.25 -3.99 -8.65
C LEU A 909 29.21 -3.98 -7.11
N GLN A 910 28.01 -4.12 -6.53
CA GLN A 910 27.85 -4.19 -5.08
C GLN A 910 28.57 -5.43 -4.52
N ARG A 911 28.40 -6.61 -5.13
CA ARG A 911 29.12 -7.83 -4.70
C ARG A 911 30.65 -7.70 -4.82
N GLN A 912 31.17 -7.04 -5.86
CA GLN A 912 32.62 -6.77 -5.98
C GLN A 912 33.13 -5.81 -4.88
N MET A 913 32.31 -4.84 -4.47
CA MET A 913 32.63 -3.93 -3.36
C MET A 913 32.56 -4.65 -2.00
N GLU A 914 31.62 -5.59 -1.83
CA GLU A 914 31.52 -6.46 -0.66
C GLU A 914 32.74 -7.42 -0.57
N GLU A 915 33.11 -8.10 -1.66
CA GLU A 915 34.33 -8.93 -1.74
C GLU A 915 35.60 -8.13 -1.41
N HIS A 916 35.74 -6.91 -1.94
CA HIS A 916 36.88 -6.04 -1.62
C HIS A 916 36.88 -5.62 -0.14
N THR A 917 35.71 -5.36 0.45
CA THR A 917 35.58 -4.99 1.87
C THR A 917 35.90 -6.17 2.80
N ILE A 918 35.51 -7.39 2.42
CA ILE A 918 35.87 -8.63 3.12
C ILE A 918 37.38 -8.87 3.04
N THR A 919 37.99 -8.75 1.85
CA THR A 919 39.43 -8.95 1.64
C THR A 919 40.28 -7.99 2.51
N VAL A 920 39.80 -6.75 2.71
CA VAL A 920 40.42 -5.77 3.62
C VAL A 920 40.25 -6.16 5.10
N HIS A 921 39.11 -6.73 5.50
CA HIS A 921 38.90 -7.23 6.87
C HIS A 921 39.69 -8.50 7.18
N GLU A 922 39.80 -9.44 6.22
CA GLU A 922 40.62 -10.65 6.35
C GLU A 922 42.11 -10.31 6.48
N SER A 923 42.60 -9.35 5.70
CA SER A 923 43.97 -8.87 5.87
C SER A 923 44.19 -8.13 7.19
N LEU A 924 43.28 -7.27 7.64
CA LEU A 924 43.38 -6.61 8.96
C LEU A 924 43.34 -7.60 10.14
N SER A 925 42.47 -8.62 10.08
CA SER A 925 42.36 -9.64 11.14
C SER A 925 43.55 -10.61 11.16
N SER A 926 44.22 -10.83 10.03
CA SER A 926 45.46 -11.62 9.98
C SER A 926 46.60 -10.99 10.80
N TRP A 927 46.65 -9.66 10.95
CA TRP A 927 47.66 -8.98 11.76
C TRP A 927 47.37 -9.06 13.27
N THR A 928 46.11 -8.85 13.69
CA THR A 928 45.74 -8.92 15.11
C THR A 928 45.90 -10.33 15.70
N GLN A 929 45.82 -11.38 14.88
CA GLN A 929 46.06 -12.76 15.33
C GLN A 929 47.55 -13.08 15.61
N VAL A 930 48.49 -12.32 15.04
CA VAL A 930 49.94 -12.47 15.32
C VAL A 930 50.33 -11.78 16.63
N GLU A 931 49.71 -10.64 16.94
CA GLU A 931 50.03 -9.82 18.12
C GLU A 931 49.60 -10.48 19.45
N GLY A 932 48.57 -11.33 19.42
CA GLY A 932 48.06 -12.05 20.59
C GLY A 932 48.99 -13.13 21.19
N HIS A 933 50.07 -13.52 20.50
CA HIS A 933 50.92 -14.65 20.91
C HIS A 933 52.24 -14.27 21.63
N LEU A 934 52.51 -12.98 21.88
CA LEU A 934 53.76 -12.51 22.51
C LEU A 934 53.58 -11.93 23.94
N SER A 935 52.36 -11.97 24.48
CA SER A 935 51.97 -11.18 25.66
C SER A 935 51.72 -12.01 26.93
N ASP A 936 52.66 -12.89 27.32
CA ASP A 936 52.60 -13.59 28.62
C ASP A 936 53.99 -13.94 29.22
N PRO A 937 54.48 -13.18 30.22
CA PRO A 937 55.64 -13.52 31.02
C PRO A 937 55.27 -13.88 32.48
N ALA A 938 55.48 -15.15 32.85
CA ALA A 938 55.24 -15.68 34.19
C ALA A 938 56.09 -15.00 35.31
N PRO A 939 55.61 -14.95 36.57
CA PRO A 939 56.26 -14.19 37.66
C PRO A 939 57.57 -14.83 38.16
N GLY A 940 58.57 -13.99 38.46
CA GLY A 940 59.92 -14.40 38.83
C GLY A 940 60.24 -14.43 40.34
N ILE A 941 61.50 -14.77 40.66
CA ILE A 941 62.11 -14.76 42.00
C ILE A 941 63.60 -14.29 41.89
N PRO A 942 64.38 -14.04 42.98
CA PRO A 942 64.78 -12.67 43.30
C PRO A 942 66.29 -12.38 43.29
N VAL A 943 66.67 -11.10 43.40
CA VAL A 943 68.06 -10.63 43.50
C VAL A 943 68.37 -10.10 44.93
N PRO A 944 69.47 -10.52 45.59
CA PRO A 944 69.93 -9.98 46.87
C PRO A 944 70.85 -8.73 46.72
N PRO A 945 71.05 -7.91 47.78
CA PRO A 945 71.53 -6.52 47.65
C PRO A 945 73.04 -6.29 47.90
N GLY A 946 73.57 -5.13 47.45
CA GLY A 946 75.01 -4.78 47.52
C GLY A 946 75.39 -3.29 47.57
N ASN A 947 75.11 -2.62 48.70
CA ASN A 947 75.86 -1.54 49.37
C ASN A 947 76.86 -0.57 48.65
N HIS A 948 76.66 0.73 48.98
CA HIS A 948 77.64 1.79 49.35
C HIS A 948 78.44 2.64 48.31
N ALA A 949 78.14 3.96 48.38
CA ALA A 949 79.06 5.11 48.51
C ALA A 949 79.91 5.65 47.32
N ASN A 950 79.53 6.87 46.85
CA ASN A 950 80.24 8.17 46.92
C ASN A 950 81.80 8.27 46.85
N PRO A 951 82.41 9.43 46.44
CA PRO A 951 81.82 10.67 45.89
C PRO A 951 82.62 11.38 44.74
N GLN A 952 82.17 12.59 44.37
CA GLN A 952 82.97 13.79 44.01
C GLN A 952 83.55 13.96 42.58
N GLY A 953 83.36 15.17 42.01
CA GLY A 953 84.05 15.63 40.77
C GLY A 953 83.35 16.81 40.05
N ASP A 954 83.79 18.05 40.28
CA ASP A 954 83.29 19.26 39.58
C ASP A 954 83.93 19.45 38.18
N THR A 955 83.18 20.04 37.22
CA THR A 955 83.72 21.15 36.39
C THR A 955 82.63 21.99 35.71
N GLN A 956 82.99 23.23 35.32
CA GLN A 956 82.09 24.27 34.81
C GLN A 956 82.08 24.36 33.26
N LYS A 957 81.00 24.98 32.72
CA LYS A 957 80.96 26.09 31.71
C LYS A 957 79.58 26.11 31.01
N HIS A 958 79.05 27.16 30.40
CA HIS A 958 79.08 28.64 30.44
C HIS A 958 78.38 29.10 29.13
N GLY A 959 77.79 30.29 29.08
CA GLY A 959 76.95 30.76 27.95
C GLY A 959 75.47 30.80 28.35
N GLN A 960 74.80 31.90 28.73
CA GLN A 960 75.01 33.37 28.58
C GLN A 960 74.33 33.98 27.33
N SER A 961 73.37 34.90 27.59
CA SER A 961 72.68 35.81 26.64
C SER A 961 71.73 35.17 25.59
N THR A 962 70.63 35.78 25.14
CA THR A 962 69.92 37.07 25.41
C THR A 962 68.46 36.92 24.91
N ALA A 963 67.41 37.28 25.68
CA ALA A 963 66.68 38.58 25.72
C ALA A 963 65.60 38.78 24.62
N SER A 964 64.71 39.79 24.79
CA SER A 964 63.35 39.94 24.21
C SER A 964 62.30 39.05 24.90
N GLU A 965 61.40 39.50 25.79
CA GLU A 965 60.87 40.84 26.18
C GLU A 965 59.76 41.43 25.28
N GLU A 966 58.81 42.13 25.93
CA GLU A 966 57.49 42.62 25.46
C GLU A 966 56.44 41.50 25.16
N GLY A 967 55.14 41.61 25.46
CA GLY A 967 54.30 42.73 25.96
C GLY A 967 53.09 42.94 25.00
N LEU A 968 51.86 43.31 25.40
CA LEU A 968 51.22 43.64 26.69
C LEU A 968 49.67 43.57 26.55
N GLY A 969 48.95 43.25 27.62
CA GLY A 969 47.49 43.45 27.78
C GLY A 969 46.57 42.41 27.10
N GLN A 970 45.32 42.21 27.56
CA GLN A 970 44.62 42.81 28.72
C GLN A 970 44.42 41.78 29.84
#